data_AF-A0A951XBG0-F1
#
_entry.id   AF-A0A951XBG0-F1
#
_cell.length_a   1.000
_cell.length_b   1.000
_cell.length_c   1.000
_cell.angle_alpha   90.00
_cell.angle_beta   90.00
_cell.angle_gamma   90.00
#
_symmetry.space_group_name_H-M   'P 1'
#
loop_
_entity.id
_entity.type
_entity.pdbx_description
1 polymer ?
#
loop_
_entity_poly.entity_id
_entity_poly.type
_entity_poly.pdbx_seq_one_letter_code
_entity_poly.pdbx_strand_id
1 'polypeptide(L)'
;MKQLGVKNIIYVWEAFAIVILFMLNMGILSCKNNPLYPPPLTPAASVKTFQFAEDFEVEVFASEPLVMDPVSMFFNDEGDVFVVEMPDANQPDSAKGESRIIILKDTDGDGRADKRIVFADGLKNPTSILPWGGGVLVTAAPDILYYKDTDGDGEADLKETIFTGFFNNNEAAQITSLTYGIDNWIYANNMGQPGEVVFNRKPELGKLPLQGADFRFRLDRNQFERSTGPGQFGMAIDDWGHRFITQNSIHIRQVVIPWRYLERNPYMPITERIAVENISDHDPFMYQRSETPHWRQVRTDRRNKEFRDKGLDRTEYAREQFTGASGGIYYGGDAFPEKYYGNIFTGDVAGNLVHRDILHYNDTSLYSIAKRSASEKDKEFLAATDSWFRPVSFCVGPDGFLYVVDMYRQHIEDPVSIPDDLEVDIDFSAGDNYGRIYRIVPSGEFKRKQANANLKTMSTEDLAELLSHPNQWWRNQAQRLIIERKDKSIVPEIISLFYHSENPKCCLHALYVLEGLDALNADIVKWAMKNSSSGVRENAAILSERYPDCLNDLLKMTGDSVARVAFQAILSVGEFRDKKVKDIMPETIEKRAQNPWFRTAILSSKIGSDIEVLIPVVKSMTTDDSQLWKIQFIESASHIIAARNDKREVSRLLEFVSQSEIFSNVTIRTALLKGIISGFEKAEGIEQKVKERLKEMNLESEERLKKDLNDLGSILFDEKTL
;
A
#
# COMPACT_ATOMS: atom_id res chain seq x y z
N MET A 1 17.86 33.91 -89.43
CA MET A 1 18.36 33.69 -88.05
C MET A 1 17.79 34.74 -87.07
N LYS A 2 16.48 34.78 -86.81
CA LYS A 2 15.91 35.69 -85.78
C LYS A 2 14.53 35.27 -85.21
N GLN A 3 14.15 34.00 -85.27
CA GLN A 3 12.88 33.51 -84.69
C GLN A 3 12.97 32.25 -83.82
N LEU A 4 14.17 31.69 -83.61
CA LEU A 4 14.38 30.52 -82.73
C LEU A 4 14.87 30.87 -81.31
N GLY A 5 15.16 32.15 -81.03
CA GLY A 5 15.72 32.59 -79.74
C GLY A 5 14.70 33.03 -78.69
N VAL A 6 13.46 33.38 -79.08
CA VAL A 6 12.48 33.96 -78.14
C VAL A 6 11.61 32.89 -77.46
N LYS A 7 11.27 31.79 -78.15
CA LYS A 7 10.49 30.70 -77.55
C LYS A 7 11.26 29.94 -76.46
N ASN A 8 12.56 29.68 -76.65
CA ASN A 8 13.37 28.98 -75.64
C ASN A 8 13.60 29.81 -74.37
N ILE A 9 13.61 31.14 -74.45
CA ILE A 9 13.77 31.99 -73.27
C ILE A 9 12.46 32.02 -72.46
N ILE A 10 11.30 32.04 -73.10
CA ILE A 10 9.99 32.01 -72.41
C ILE A 10 9.79 30.68 -71.66
N TYR A 11 10.12 29.54 -72.28
CA TYR A 11 10.04 28.22 -71.61
C TYR A 11 10.98 28.09 -70.40
N VAL A 12 12.17 28.69 -70.47
CA VAL A 12 13.12 28.67 -69.35
C VAL A 12 12.62 29.56 -68.20
N TRP A 13 12.01 30.72 -68.49
CA TRP A 13 11.42 31.59 -67.46
C TRP A 13 10.14 31.02 -66.84
N GLU A 14 9.30 30.33 -67.61
CA GLU A 14 8.11 29.62 -67.09
C GLU A 14 8.50 28.42 -66.21
N ALA A 15 9.50 27.63 -66.62
CA ALA A 15 10.03 26.54 -65.81
C ALA A 15 10.69 27.06 -64.52
N PHE A 16 11.42 28.18 -64.57
CA PHE A 16 12.03 28.81 -63.39
C PHE A 16 10.97 29.40 -62.46
N ALA A 17 9.91 30.01 -63.00
CA ALA A 17 8.79 30.53 -62.22
C ALA A 17 7.98 29.40 -61.54
N ILE A 18 7.77 28.27 -62.23
CA ILE A 18 7.10 27.09 -61.65
C ILE A 18 7.96 26.48 -60.54
N VAL A 19 9.28 26.37 -60.73
CA VAL A 19 10.19 25.86 -59.70
C VAL A 19 10.29 26.80 -58.49
N ILE A 20 10.26 28.12 -58.69
CA ILE A 20 10.18 29.11 -57.61
C ILE A 20 8.82 29.04 -56.90
N LEU A 21 7.70 28.89 -57.61
CA LEU A 21 6.37 28.70 -57.01
C LEU A 21 6.27 27.38 -56.24
N PHE A 22 6.95 26.33 -56.71
CA PHE A 22 7.01 25.03 -56.04
C PHE A 22 7.89 25.08 -54.78
N MET A 23 9.02 25.82 -54.83
CA MET A 23 9.88 26.07 -53.66
C MET A 23 9.23 27.04 -52.66
N LEU A 24 8.46 28.04 -53.09
CA LEU A 24 7.65 28.89 -52.21
C LEU A 24 6.49 28.12 -51.59
N ASN A 25 5.82 27.22 -52.33
CA ASN A 25 4.80 26.33 -51.75
C ASN A 25 5.42 25.32 -50.76
N MET A 26 6.62 24.79 -51.03
CA MET A 26 7.33 23.94 -50.05
C MET A 26 7.81 24.73 -48.83
N GLY A 27 8.19 26.00 -49.00
CA GLY A 27 8.53 26.91 -47.90
C GLY A 27 7.33 27.31 -47.03
N ILE A 28 6.13 27.41 -47.63
CA ILE A 28 4.88 27.71 -46.91
C ILE A 28 4.29 26.45 -46.24
N LEU A 29 4.53 25.25 -46.79
CA LEU A 29 4.17 23.97 -46.15
C LEU A 29 5.14 23.53 -45.05
N SER A 30 6.36 24.07 -45.01
CA SER A 30 7.38 23.76 -43.98
C SER A 30 7.27 24.61 -42.71
N CYS A 31 6.34 25.57 -42.66
CA CYS A 31 5.94 26.26 -41.43
C CYS A 31 4.60 25.71 -40.91
N LYS A 32 4.43 24.38 -40.89
CA LYS A 32 3.48 23.79 -39.96
C LYS A 32 4.12 23.88 -38.58
N ASN A 33 3.58 24.74 -37.71
CA ASN A 33 3.85 24.68 -36.29
C ASN A 33 3.60 23.23 -35.85
N ASN A 34 4.67 22.45 -35.59
CA ASN A 34 4.50 21.19 -34.90
C ASN A 34 3.92 21.53 -33.53
N PRO A 35 2.73 21.02 -33.17
CA PRO A 35 2.18 21.27 -31.86
C PRO A 35 3.18 20.77 -30.81
N LEU A 36 3.33 21.53 -29.71
CA LEU A 36 4.28 21.22 -28.65
C LEU A 36 4.03 19.83 -28.04
N TYR A 37 2.77 19.40 -28.05
CA TYR A 37 2.32 18.10 -27.59
C TYR A 37 1.61 17.33 -28.72
N PRO A 38 1.87 16.02 -28.88
CA PRO A 38 1.23 15.22 -29.92
C PRO A 38 -0.29 15.05 -29.66
N PRO A 39 -1.10 14.91 -30.72
CA PRO A 39 -2.53 14.63 -30.60
C PRO A 39 -2.80 13.21 -30.09
N PRO A 40 -4.03 12.90 -29.62
CA PRO A 40 -4.39 11.54 -29.19
C PRO A 40 -4.35 10.56 -30.37
N LEU A 41 -4.05 9.30 -30.06
CA LEU A 41 -4.13 8.17 -30.99
C LEU A 41 -5.47 7.45 -30.86
N THR A 42 -5.88 6.73 -31.90
CA THR A 42 -7.00 5.77 -31.79
C THR A 42 -6.58 4.57 -30.92
N PRO A 43 -7.52 3.81 -30.32
CA PRO A 43 -7.18 2.62 -29.52
C PRO A 43 -6.25 1.65 -30.26
N ALA A 44 -6.57 1.34 -31.54
CA ALA A 44 -5.76 0.46 -32.37
C ALA A 44 -4.36 1.02 -32.71
N ALA A 45 -4.20 2.35 -32.78
CA ALA A 45 -2.90 2.98 -32.99
C ALA A 45 -2.09 3.03 -31.69
N SER A 46 -2.72 3.28 -30.55
CA SER A 46 -2.07 3.29 -29.23
C SER A 46 -1.52 1.91 -28.86
N VAL A 47 -2.29 0.83 -29.08
CA VAL A 47 -1.82 -0.55 -28.89
C VAL A 47 -0.56 -0.87 -29.69
N LYS A 48 -0.39 -0.29 -30.90
CA LYS A 48 0.83 -0.49 -31.71
C LYS A 48 2.07 0.20 -31.14
N THR A 49 1.89 1.12 -30.19
CA THR A 49 3.01 1.80 -29.51
C THR A 49 3.55 1.03 -28.32
N PHE A 50 2.82 0.00 -27.87
CA PHE A 50 3.16 -0.82 -26.72
C PHE A 50 4.31 -1.75 -27.04
N GLN A 51 5.28 -1.78 -26.14
CA GLN A 51 6.47 -2.62 -26.22
C GLN A 51 6.55 -3.46 -24.96
N PHE A 52 6.48 -4.79 -25.12
CA PHE A 52 6.66 -5.72 -24.03
C PHE A 52 8.09 -6.22 -23.90
N ALA A 53 8.45 -6.61 -22.68
CA ALA A 53 9.72 -7.30 -22.44
C ALA A 53 9.74 -8.76 -22.89
N GLU A 54 8.57 -9.39 -22.88
CA GLU A 54 8.36 -10.81 -23.19
C GLU A 54 7.13 -10.99 -24.09
N ASP A 55 6.76 -12.24 -24.38
CA ASP A 55 5.71 -12.63 -25.32
C ASP A 55 4.29 -12.36 -24.74
N PHE A 56 3.88 -11.09 -24.75
CA PHE A 56 2.53 -10.63 -24.42
C PHE A 56 1.95 -9.75 -25.53
N GLU A 57 0.63 -9.73 -25.59
CA GLU A 57 -0.18 -8.86 -26.43
C GLU A 57 -1.19 -8.09 -25.58
N VAL A 58 -1.74 -7.02 -26.16
CA VAL A 58 -2.83 -6.26 -25.57
C VAL A 58 -4.09 -6.40 -26.40
N GLU A 59 -5.19 -6.69 -25.73
CA GLU A 59 -6.54 -6.59 -26.26
C GLU A 59 -7.24 -5.37 -25.66
N VAL A 60 -7.98 -4.63 -26.48
CA VAL A 60 -8.89 -3.59 -25.99
C VAL A 60 -10.13 -4.28 -25.43
N PHE A 61 -10.33 -4.20 -24.12
CA PHE A 61 -11.54 -4.69 -23.45
C PHE A 61 -12.67 -3.65 -23.57
N ALA A 62 -12.35 -2.39 -23.31
CA ALA A 62 -13.26 -1.25 -23.50
C ALA A 62 -12.46 0.00 -23.89
N SER A 63 -13.06 0.88 -24.67
CA SER A 63 -12.52 2.21 -24.98
C SER A 63 -13.63 3.23 -25.09
N GLU A 64 -13.29 4.51 -25.23
CA GLU A 64 -14.25 5.54 -25.57
C GLU A 64 -15.14 5.14 -26.78
N PRO A 65 -16.47 5.44 -26.76
CA PRO A 65 -17.22 6.14 -25.71
C PRO A 65 -17.78 5.21 -24.60
N LEU A 66 -17.46 3.92 -24.58
CA LEU A 66 -17.97 3.00 -23.55
C LEU A 66 -17.42 3.32 -22.16
N VAL A 67 -16.17 3.76 -22.10
CA VAL A 67 -15.49 4.20 -20.87
C VAL A 67 -14.72 5.48 -21.14
N MET A 68 -14.75 6.41 -20.19
CA MET A 68 -14.11 7.72 -20.26
C MET A 68 -13.49 8.04 -18.91
N ASP A 69 -12.24 8.46 -18.93
CA ASP A 69 -11.44 8.87 -17.79
C ASP A 69 -11.47 7.89 -16.59
N PRO A 70 -11.26 6.59 -16.82
CA PRO A 70 -11.38 5.60 -15.76
C PRO A 70 -10.21 5.68 -14.79
N VAL A 71 -10.48 5.57 -13.50
CA VAL A 71 -9.45 5.62 -12.43
C VAL A 71 -9.37 4.34 -11.59
N SER A 72 -10.46 3.56 -11.54
CA SER A 72 -10.52 2.31 -10.80
C SER A 72 -11.59 1.39 -11.40
N MET A 73 -11.39 0.08 -11.31
CA MET A 73 -12.36 -0.91 -11.77
C MET A 73 -12.39 -2.16 -10.90
N PHE A 74 -13.50 -2.89 -10.94
CA PHE A 74 -13.61 -4.20 -10.31
C PHE A 74 -14.65 -5.10 -11.01
N PHE A 75 -14.40 -6.41 -11.05
CA PHE A 75 -15.36 -7.42 -11.54
C PHE A 75 -16.31 -7.87 -10.42
N ASN A 76 -17.63 -7.68 -10.58
CA ASN A 76 -18.61 -8.16 -9.60
C ASN A 76 -18.76 -9.70 -9.63
N ASP A 77 -19.60 -10.21 -8.74
CA ASP A 77 -19.97 -11.63 -8.59
C ASP A 77 -20.86 -12.19 -9.71
N GLU A 78 -21.06 -11.44 -10.79
CA GLU A 78 -21.71 -11.87 -12.04
C GLU A 78 -20.77 -11.78 -13.25
N GLY A 79 -19.55 -11.24 -13.07
CA GLY A 79 -18.57 -11.01 -14.14
C GLY A 79 -18.70 -9.66 -14.87
N ASP A 80 -19.65 -8.81 -14.47
CA ASP A 80 -19.77 -7.44 -14.96
C ASP A 80 -18.67 -6.55 -14.35
N VAL A 81 -18.25 -5.51 -15.07
CA VAL A 81 -17.18 -4.61 -14.63
C VAL A 81 -17.75 -3.29 -14.15
N PHE A 82 -17.58 -2.98 -12.88
CA PHE A 82 -17.82 -1.63 -12.35
C PHE A 82 -16.58 -0.77 -12.57
N VAL A 83 -16.76 0.45 -13.06
CA VAL A 83 -15.68 1.41 -13.33
C VAL A 83 -16.03 2.75 -12.71
N VAL A 84 -15.05 3.36 -12.05
CA VAL A 84 -15.09 4.75 -11.60
C VAL A 84 -14.50 5.64 -12.70
N GLU A 85 -15.29 6.59 -13.17
CA GLU A 85 -14.89 7.62 -14.14
C GLU A 85 -14.75 8.97 -13.41
N MET A 86 -13.63 9.67 -13.66
CA MET A 86 -13.28 10.91 -12.95
C MET A 86 -12.95 12.10 -13.88
N PRO A 87 -13.83 12.48 -14.84
CA PRO A 87 -13.58 13.52 -15.84
C PRO A 87 -13.17 14.88 -15.24
N ASP A 88 -13.59 15.16 -14.01
CA ASP A 88 -13.32 16.38 -13.24
C ASP A 88 -11.96 16.40 -12.52
N ALA A 89 -11.12 15.36 -12.70
CA ALA A 89 -9.77 15.27 -12.15
C ALA A 89 -8.88 16.47 -12.51
N ASN A 90 -8.18 17.03 -11.51
CA ASN A 90 -7.21 18.13 -11.69
C ASN A 90 -7.79 19.38 -12.40
N GLN A 91 -9.12 19.53 -12.42
CA GLN A 91 -9.76 20.71 -12.99
C GLN A 91 -9.97 21.80 -11.92
N PRO A 92 -9.80 23.09 -12.25
CA PRO A 92 -10.08 24.19 -11.32
C PRO A 92 -11.51 24.20 -10.75
N ASP A 93 -12.45 23.57 -11.47
CA ASP A 93 -13.88 23.48 -11.17
C ASP A 93 -14.30 22.05 -10.72
N SER A 94 -13.40 21.21 -10.21
CA SER A 94 -13.68 19.81 -9.80
C SER A 94 -14.84 19.63 -8.80
N ALA A 95 -15.34 20.73 -8.23
CA ALA A 95 -16.51 20.79 -7.38
C ALA A 95 -17.86 20.50 -8.07
N LYS A 96 -17.93 20.45 -9.41
CA LYS A 96 -19.18 20.24 -10.18
C LYS A 96 -19.78 18.84 -10.04
N GLY A 97 -18.96 17.83 -9.70
CA GLY A 97 -19.41 16.46 -9.48
C GLY A 97 -19.84 15.76 -10.76
N GLU A 98 -18.95 15.71 -11.75
CA GLU A 98 -19.23 15.14 -13.07
C GLU A 98 -18.83 13.65 -13.17
N SER A 99 -18.16 13.16 -12.11
CA SER A 99 -17.77 11.77 -11.93
C SER A 99 -18.93 10.80 -11.79
N ARG A 100 -18.68 9.56 -12.19
CA ARG A 100 -19.70 8.51 -12.34
C ARG A 100 -19.17 7.15 -11.93
N ILE A 101 -20.09 6.26 -11.61
CA ILE A 101 -19.88 4.83 -11.58
C ILE A 101 -20.64 4.25 -12.77
N ILE A 102 -19.96 3.46 -13.59
CA ILE A 102 -20.59 2.76 -14.70
C ILE A 102 -20.43 1.25 -14.56
N ILE A 103 -21.31 0.51 -15.23
CA ILE A 103 -21.19 -0.93 -15.43
C ILE A 103 -20.92 -1.17 -16.91
N LEU A 104 -19.85 -1.91 -17.19
CA LEU A 104 -19.52 -2.44 -18.50
C LEU A 104 -19.90 -3.92 -18.55
N LYS A 105 -20.58 -4.32 -19.62
CA LYS A 105 -20.98 -5.71 -19.87
C LYS A 105 -20.50 -6.17 -21.23
N ASP A 106 -20.07 -7.43 -21.27
CA ASP A 106 -19.87 -8.22 -22.47
C ASP A 106 -21.15 -9.07 -22.67
N THR A 107 -21.97 -8.71 -23.65
CA THR A 107 -23.27 -9.34 -23.89
C THR A 107 -23.25 -10.41 -24.97
N ASP A 108 -22.19 -10.49 -25.77
CA ASP A 108 -22.01 -11.51 -26.82
C ASP A 108 -20.96 -12.58 -26.49
N GLY A 109 -20.18 -12.38 -25.42
CA GLY A 109 -19.20 -13.31 -24.89
C GLY A 109 -17.89 -13.34 -25.67
N ASP A 110 -17.59 -12.30 -26.47
CA ASP A 110 -16.32 -12.19 -27.21
C ASP A 110 -15.13 -11.77 -26.33
N GLY A 111 -15.40 -11.47 -25.05
CA GLY A 111 -14.42 -11.03 -24.07
C GLY A 111 -14.17 -9.53 -24.08
N ARG A 112 -15.00 -8.72 -24.77
CA ARG A 112 -14.96 -7.25 -24.76
C ARG A 112 -16.29 -6.68 -24.27
N ALA A 113 -16.23 -5.51 -23.65
CA ALA A 113 -17.46 -4.82 -23.30
C ALA A 113 -18.11 -4.23 -24.56
N ASP A 114 -19.42 -4.44 -24.71
CA ASP A 114 -20.25 -3.86 -25.77
C ASP A 114 -21.39 -2.99 -25.22
N LYS A 115 -21.66 -3.07 -23.91
CA LYS A 115 -22.74 -2.33 -23.25
C LYS A 115 -22.22 -1.55 -22.05
N ARG A 116 -22.70 -0.31 -21.94
CA ARG A 116 -22.46 0.62 -20.82
C ARG A 116 -23.79 0.94 -20.13
N ILE A 117 -23.78 0.96 -18.80
CA ILE A 117 -24.89 1.43 -17.95
C ILE A 117 -24.31 2.45 -16.96
N VAL A 118 -24.97 3.60 -16.77
CA VAL A 118 -24.59 4.54 -15.70
C VAL A 118 -25.25 4.05 -14.42
N PHE A 119 -24.45 3.54 -13.49
CA PHE A 119 -24.96 2.99 -12.23
C PHE A 119 -25.20 4.09 -11.19
N ALA A 120 -24.31 5.08 -11.12
CA ALA A 120 -24.50 6.27 -10.30
C ALA A 120 -23.75 7.46 -10.91
N ASP A 121 -24.26 8.67 -10.72
CA ASP A 121 -23.64 9.92 -11.16
C ASP A 121 -23.61 10.98 -10.04
N GLY A 122 -23.07 12.15 -10.34
CA GLY A 122 -23.01 13.25 -9.38
C GLY A 122 -21.97 13.04 -8.27
N LEU A 123 -20.97 12.18 -8.49
CA LEU A 123 -19.87 11.96 -7.54
C LEU A 123 -18.83 13.07 -7.68
N LYS A 124 -18.10 13.36 -6.60
CA LYS A 124 -16.99 14.33 -6.59
C LYS A 124 -15.70 13.59 -6.30
N ASN A 125 -14.75 13.63 -7.23
CA ASN A 125 -13.41 13.03 -7.10
C ASN A 125 -13.39 11.61 -6.46
N PRO A 126 -14.19 10.64 -6.97
CA PRO A 126 -14.12 9.28 -6.51
C PRO A 126 -12.81 8.62 -6.95
N THR A 127 -12.14 7.90 -6.05
CA THR A 127 -10.78 7.41 -6.25
C THR A 127 -10.66 5.88 -6.32
N SER A 128 -11.63 5.13 -5.80
CA SER A 128 -11.59 3.66 -5.74
C SER A 128 -12.98 3.05 -5.55
N ILE A 129 -13.14 1.79 -5.98
CA ILE A 129 -14.38 1.03 -5.87
C ILE A 129 -14.13 -0.42 -5.42
N LEU A 130 -15.05 -0.98 -4.63
CA LEU A 130 -14.99 -2.36 -4.15
C LEU A 130 -16.40 -2.94 -3.94
N PRO A 131 -16.74 -4.14 -4.45
CA PRO A 131 -18.04 -4.76 -4.18
C PRO A 131 -18.21 -5.16 -2.71
N TRP A 132 -19.42 -4.96 -2.19
CA TRP A 132 -19.80 -5.36 -0.84
C TRP A 132 -21.33 -5.48 -0.68
N GLY A 133 -21.83 -6.57 -0.10
CA GLY A 133 -23.24 -6.70 0.30
C GLY A 133 -24.27 -6.55 -0.84
N GLY A 134 -23.88 -6.97 -2.05
CA GLY A 134 -24.68 -6.79 -3.28
C GLY A 134 -24.73 -5.37 -3.83
N GLY A 135 -23.84 -4.49 -3.38
CA GLY A 135 -23.61 -3.15 -3.94
C GLY A 135 -22.12 -2.86 -4.05
N VAL A 136 -21.73 -1.58 -4.07
CA VAL A 136 -20.34 -1.13 -4.16
C VAL A 136 -20.02 -0.05 -3.13
N LEU A 137 -18.83 -0.16 -2.53
CA LEU A 137 -18.21 0.87 -1.73
C LEU A 137 -17.34 1.75 -2.62
N VAL A 138 -17.37 3.07 -2.39
CA VAL A 138 -16.62 4.04 -3.18
C VAL A 138 -15.94 5.05 -2.26
N THR A 139 -14.64 5.25 -2.43
CA THR A 139 -13.93 6.36 -1.77
C THR A 139 -14.12 7.63 -2.59
N ALA A 140 -14.62 8.69 -1.95
CA ALA A 140 -14.78 10.02 -2.52
C ALA A 140 -14.66 11.03 -1.38
N ALA A 141 -13.45 11.52 -1.12
CA ALA A 141 -13.17 12.28 0.10
C ALA A 141 -14.12 13.51 0.21
N PRO A 142 -14.69 13.79 1.40
CA PRO A 142 -14.31 13.29 2.72
C PRO A 142 -15.01 11.99 3.14
N ASP A 143 -15.59 11.24 2.20
CA ASP A 143 -16.50 10.13 2.47
C ASP A 143 -16.03 8.78 1.90
N ILE A 144 -16.51 7.70 2.53
CA ILE A 144 -16.68 6.39 1.89
C ILE A 144 -18.18 6.19 1.73
N LEU A 145 -18.62 6.07 0.47
CA LEU A 145 -20.01 5.94 0.06
C LEU A 145 -20.36 4.48 -0.22
N TYR A 146 -21.64 4.15 -0.14
CA TYR A 146 -22.21 2.87 -0.54
C TYR A 146 -23.35 3.11 -1.52
N TYR A 147 -23.30 2.40 -2.64
CA TYR A 147 -24.33 2.41 -3.68
C TYR A 147 -24.83 0.99 -3.92
N LYS A 148 -26.14 0.84 -4.09
CA LYS A 148 -26.76 -0.45 -4.41
C LYS A 148 -27.97 -0.24 -5.29
N ASP A 149 -28.15 -1.16 -6.23
CA ASP A 149 -29.39 -1.38 -6.97
C ASP A 149 -30.23 -2.42 -6.21
N THR A 150 -31.41 -2.01 -5.73
CA THR A 150 -32.30 -2.89 -4.96
C THR A 150 -33.47 -3.47 -5.76
N ASP A 151 -33.72 -3.02 -6.99
CA ASP A 151 -34.82 -3.49 -7.83
C ASP A 151 -34.39 -4.22 -9.13
N GLY A 152 -33.10 -4.18 -9.45
CA GLY A 152 -32.45 -4.91 -10.54
C GLY A 152 -32.49 -4.20 -11.90
N ASP A 153 -32.77 -2.90 -11.94
CA ASP A 153 -32.80 -2.13 -13.19
C ASP A 153 -31.41 -1.70 -13.71
N GLY A 154 -30.36 -1.89 -12.91
CA GLY A 154 -28.98 -1.54 -13.23
C GLY A 154 -28.57 -0.13 -12.80
N GLU A 155 -29.42 0.61 -12.10
CA GLU A 155 -29.15 1.93 -11.51
C GLU A 155 -29.18 1.86 -9.96
N ALA A 156 -28.33 2.63 -9.31
CA ALA A 156 -28.29 2.64 -7.84
C ALA A 156 -29.45 3.48 -7.27
N ASP A 157 -30.40 2.82 -6.62
CA ASP A 157 -31.52 3.45 -5.91
C ASP A 157 -31.22 3.71 -4.42
N LEU A 158 -30.23 3.01 -3.86
CA LEU A 158 -29.74 3.21 -2.50
C LEU A 158 -28.37 3.89 -2.51
N LYS A 159 -28.30 5.06 -1.87
CA LYS A 159 -27.06 5.82 -1.62
C LYS A 159 -26.90 6.11 -0.14
N GLU A 160 -25.75 5.76 0.42
CA GLU A 160 -25.45 5.96 1.84
C GLU A 160 -24.00 6.43 2.04
N THR A 161 -23.78 7.42 2.92
CA THR A 161 -22.43 7.74 3.41
C THR A 161 -22.11 6.83 4.59
N ILE A 162 -21.20 5.87 4.41
CA ILE A 162 -20.82 4.88 5.43
C ILE A 162 -19.86 5.49 6.44
N PHE A 163 -18.76 6.06 5.95
CA PHE A 163 -17.79 6.77 6.76
C PHE A 163 -17.62 8.19 6.23
N THR A 164 -17.35 9.14 7.12
CA THR A 164 -17.06 10.53 6.78
C THR A 164 -15.94 11.07 7.67
N GLY A 165 -15.35 12.20 7.30
CA GLY A 165 -14.31 12.90 8.07
C GLY A 165 -12.88 12.66 7.58
N PHE A 166 -12.71 12.11 6.37
CA PHE A 166 -11.40 11.99 5.71
C PHE A 166 -10.92 13.34 5.17
N PHE A 167 -9.60 13.45 5.00
CA PHE A 167 -8.97 14.62 4.41
C PHE A 167 -9.39 14.82 2.95
N ASN A 168 -9.77 16.05 2.56
CA ASN A 168 -10.25 16.37 1.22
C ASN A 168 -9.68 17.69 0.64
N ASN A 169 -8.64 18.27 1.25
CA ASN A 169 -8.07 19.55 0.81
C ASN A 169 -6.99 19.45 -0.29
N ASN A 170 -6.65 18.23 -0.73
CA ASN A 170 -5.72 17.98 -1.83
C ASN A 170 -6.11 16.65 -2.49
N GLU A 171 -6.45 16.69 -3.79
CA GLU A 171 -6.87 15.53 -4.59
C GLU A 171 -5.81 14.42 -4.64
N ALA A 172 -4.52 14.80 -4.66
CA ALA A 172 -3.41 13.85 -4.72
C ALA A 172 -3.12 13.13 -3.39
N ALA A 173 -3.85 13.46 -2.32
CA ALA A 173 -3.65 12.91 -0.97
C ALA A 173 -4.95 12.37 -0.35
N GLN A 174 -5.97 12.13 -1.16
CA GLN A 174 -7.26 11.62 -0.69
C GLN A 174 -7.21 10.14 -0.34
N ILE A 175 -8.19 9.69 0.44
CA ILE A 175 -8.42 8.27 0.68
C ILE A 175 -8.67 7.53 -0.64
N THR A 176 -8.07 6.35 -0.82
CA THR A 176 -8.13 5.55 -2.07
C THR A 176 -7.77 4.08 -1.81
N SER A 177 -7.72 3.27 -2.88
CA SER A 177 -7.24 1.87 -2.89
C SER A 177 -8.00 0.96 -1.93
N LEU A 178 -9.33 0.88 -2.09
CA LEU A 178 -10.16 -0.09 -1.37
C LEU A 178 -9.76 -1.52 -1.77
N THR A 179 -9.22 -2.28 -0.83
CA THR A 179 -8.77 -3.66 -1.07
C THR A 179 -9.30 -4.59 0.03
N TYR A 180 -9.99 -5.67 -0.37
CA TYR A 180 -10.46 -6.71 0.55
C TYR A 180 -9.33 -7.69 0.87
N GLY A 181 -9.01 -7.85 2.15
CA GLY A 181 -7.99 -8.76 2.65
C GLY A 181 -8.52 -10.15 2.99
N ILE A 182 -7.62 -11.14 2.98
CA ILE A 182 -7.90 -12.53 3.39
C ILE A 182 -8.41 -12.62 4.84
N ASP A 183 -8.09 -11.63 5.66
CA ASP A 183 -8.46 -11.52 7.07
C ASP A 183 -9.84 -10.88 7.29
N ASN A 184 -10.63 -10.77 6.22
CA ASN A 184 -11.95 -10.16 6.16
C ASN A 184 -11.98 -8.64 6.37
N TRP A 185 -10.82 -7.98 6.51
CA TRP A 185 -10.74 -6.52 6.58
C TRP A 185 -10.75 -5.89 5.20
N ILE A 186 -11.39 -4.73 5.08
CA ILE A 186 -11.23 -3.84 3.95
C ILE A 186 -10.22 -2.77 4.33
N TYR A 187 -9.22 -2.58 3.48
CA TYR A 187 -8.15 -1.60 3.66
C TYR A 187 -8.30 -0.43 2.70
N ALA A 188 -7.83 0.74 3.11
CA ALA A 188 -7.75 1.94 2.27
C ALA A 188 -6.49 2.74 2.59
N ASN A 189 -5.82 3.25 1.57
CA ASN A 189 -4.73 4.21 1.69
C ASN A 189 -5.29 5.59 2.05
N ASN A 190 -4.63 6.31 2.94
CA ASN A 190 -5.00 7.69 3.33
C ASN A 190 -3.78 8.63 3.30
N MET A 191 -2.63 8.17 2.81
CA MET A 191 -1.38 8.93 2.76
C MET A 191 -0.95 9.50 4.13
N GLY A 192 -1.45 8.92 5.23
CA GLY A 192 -1.21 9.41 6.59
C GLY A 192 -1.84 10.79 6.89
N GLN A 193 -2.79 11.24 6.07
CA GLN A 193 -3.45 12.53 6.25
C GLN A 193 -4.29 12.59 7.54
N PRO A 194 -4.42 13.77 8.17
CA PRO A 194 -5.30 13.93 9.32
C PRO A 194 -6.78 13.77 8.95
N GLY A 195 -7.60 13.44 9.93
CA GLY A 195 -9.04 13.34 9.79
C GLY A 195 -9.65 12.80 11.08
N GLU A 196 -10.91 13.10 11.33
CA GLU A 196 -11.69 12.55 12.44
C GLU A 196 -12.81 11.69 11.87
N VAL A 197 -12.50 10.42 11.60
CA VAL A 197 -13.40 9.52 10.90
C VAL A 197 -14.54 9.07 11.81
N VAL A 198 -15.77 9.13 11.29
CA VAL A 198 -16.98 8.66 11.97
C VAL A 198 -17.63 7.57 11.14
N PHE A 199 -18.08 6.50 11.80
CA PHE A 199 -18.92 5.48 11.19
C PHE A 199 -20.40 5.87 11.31
N ASN A 200 -21.03 6.31 10.23
CA ASN A 200 -22.38 6.90 10.27
C ASN A 200 -23.49 5.91 10.65
N ARG A 201 -23.31 4.60 10.40
CA ARG A 201 -24.25 3.57 10.87
C ARG A 201 -24.21 3.37 12.38
N LYS A 202 -23.09 3.75 13.02
CA LYS A 202 -22.79 3.52 14.44
C LYS A 202 -22.02 4.71 15.05
N PRO A 203 -22.59 5.93 15.06
CA PRO A 203 -21.90 7.12 15.55
C PRO A 203 -21.54 7.03 17.05
N GLU A 204 -22.18 6.15 17.82
CA GLU A 204 -21.85 5.86 19.21
C GLU A 204 -20.46 5.26 19.42
N LEU A 205 -19.82 4.72 18.36
CA LEU A 205 -18.44 4.22 18.42
C LEU A 205 -17.39 5.34 18.46
N GLY A 206 -17.80 6.59 18.30
CA GLY A 206 -16.94 7.77 18.42
C GLY A 206 -16.16 8.10 17.15
N LYS A 207 -15.19 9.00 17.30
CA LYS A 207 -14.32 9.50 16.23
C LYS A 207 -12.96 8.80 16.26
N LEU A 208 -12.45 8.43 15.10
CA LEU A 208 -11.11 7.89 14.93
C LEU A 208 -10.17 8.92 14.30
N PRO A 209 -9.16 9.43 15.04
CA PRO A 209 -8.13 10.29 14.46
C PRO A 209 -7.18 9.48 13.55
N LEU A 210 -6.98 9.93 12.31
CA LEU A 210 -6.17 9.22 11.31
C LEU A 210 -4.75 9.75 11.07
N GLN A 211 -4.32 10.79 11.77
CA GLN A 211 -2.99 11.39 11.56
C GLN A 211 -1.87 10.34 11.57
N GLY A 212 -1.14 10.26 10.46
CA GLY A 212 0.00 9.35 10.28
C GLY A 212 -0.36 7.91 9.93
N ALA A 213 -1.65 7.58 9.74
CA ALA A 213 -2.11 6.23 9.46
C ALA A 213 -2.95 6.14 8.18
N ASP A 214 -3.01 4.93 7.66
CA ASP A 214 -4.02 4.50 6.70
C ASP A 214 -5.28 4.02 7.44
N PHE A 215 -6.30 3.55 6.71
CA PHE A 215 -7.59 3.16 7.28
C PHE A 215 -7.93 1.70 6.98
N ARG A 216 -8.60 1.02 7.92
CA ARG A 216 -9.22 -0.29 7.66
C ARG A 216 -10.51 -0.48 8.44
N PHE A 217 -11.42 -1.29 7.91
CA PHE A 217 -12.72 -1.55 8.51
C PHE A 217 -13.30 -2.93 8.17
N ARG A 218 -14.28 -3.36 8.96
CA ARG A 218 -15.08 -4.57 8.81
C ARG A 218 -16.55 -4.23 8.98
N LEU A 219 -17.32 -4.28 7.90
CA LEU A 219 -18.76 -4.00 7.94
C LEU A 219 -19.57 -5.17 8.49
N ASP A 220 -19.06 -6.39 8.39
CA ASP A 220 -19.69 -7.59 8.98
C ASP A 220 -19.65 -7.56 10.53
N ARG A 221 -18.64 -6.91 11.10
CA ARG A 221 -18.43 -6.75 12.56
C ARG A 221 -18.63 -5.33 13.10
N ASN A 222 -18.90 -4.33 12.26
CA ASN A 222 -18.95 -2.91 12.64
C ASN A 222 -17.65 -2.43 13.31
N GLN A 223 -16.49 -2.86 12.81
CA GLN A 223 -15.18 -2.47 13.34
C GLN A 223 -14.45 -1.54 12.36
N PHE A 224 -13.68 -0.59 12.88
CA PHE A 224 -12.83 0.29 12.08
C PHE A 224 -11.68 0.80 12.94
N GLU A 225 -10.51 0.91 12.34
CA GLU A 225 -9.28 1.30 13.03
C GLU A 225 -8.21 1.83 12.07
N ARG A 226 -7.13 2.35 12.64
CA ARG A 226 -5.95 2.76 11.89
C ARG A 226 -5.25 1.55 11.29
N SER A 227 -4.71 1.73 10.10
CA SER A 227 -3.85 0.76 9.42
C SER A 227 -2.46 1.35 9.20
N THR A 228 -1.45 0.49 9.05
CA THR A 228 -0.07 0.95 8.80
C THR A 228 0.05 1.50 7.40
N GLY A 229 0.51 2.74 7.30
CA GLY A 229 0.78 3.42 6.04
C GLY A 229 2.10 4.20 6.09
N PRO A 230 2.25 5.28 5.29
CA PRO A 230 1.25 5.84 4.39
C PRO A 230 1.35 5.30 2.95
N GLY A 231 0.33 4.61 2.46
CA GLY A 231 0.14 4.35 1.03
C GLY A 231 -0.53 5.53 0.32
N GLN A 232 -0.36 5.64 -1.00
CA GLN A 232 -0.95 6.70 -1.83
C GLN A 232 -1.75 6.04 -2.97
N PHE A 233 -1.23 5.96 -4.18
CA PHE A 233 -1.95 5.47 -5.37
C PHE A 233 -1.79 3.97 -5.62
N GLY A 234 -2.07 3.13 -4.62
CA GLY A 234 -2.10 1.68 -4.84
C GLY A 234 -1.83 0.83 -3.60
N MET A 235 -2.48 -0.34 -3.56
CA MET A 235 -2.30 -1.33 -2.52
C MET A 235 -2.54 -2.74 -3.06
N ALA A 236 -1.49 -3.57 -3.04
CA ALA A 236 -1.57 -4.99 -3.30
C ALA A 236 -1.61 -5.79 -1.99
N ILE A 237 -2.30 -6.93 -1.99
CA ILE A 237 -2.29 -7.92 -0.92
C ILE A 237 -2.02 -9.29 -1.54
N ASP A 238 -1.00 -10.00 -1.05
CA ASP A 238 -0.69 -11.35 -1.51
C ASP A 238 -1.63 -12.42 -0.94
N ASP A 239 -1.39 -13.69 -1.30
CA ASP A 239 -2.16 -14.82 -0.80
C ASP A 239 -2.11 -15.03 0.72
N TRP A 240 -1.13 -14.45 1.41
CA TRP A 240 -0.89 -14.65 2.83
C TRP A 240 -1.36 -13.47 3.69
N GLY A 241 -1.87 -12.41 3.06
CA GLY A 241 -2.33 -11.19 3.72
C GLY A 241 -1.23 -10.13 3.88
N HIS A 242 -0.08 -10.29 3.24
CA HIS A 242 0.98 -9.27 3.26
C HIS A 242 0.61 -8.11 2.35
N ARG A 243 0.68 -6.89 2.89
CA ARG A 243 0.34 -5.65 2.19
C ARG A 243 1.56 -5.00 1.55
N PHE A 244 1.41 -4.56 0.31
CA PHE A 244 2.37 -3.76 -0.44
C PHE A 244 1.72 -2.44 -0.84
N ILE A 245 2.36 -1.32 -0.51
CA ILE A 245 1.84 0.03 -0.72
C ILE A 245 2.74 0.86 -1.62
N THR A 246 2.11 1.64 -2.48
CA THR A 246 2.77 2.48 -3.48
C THR A 246 2.69 3.97 -3.11
N GLN A 247 3.74 4.72 -3.43
CA GLN A 247 3.82 6.18 -3.35
C GLN A 247 4.39 6.72 -4.66
N ASN A 248 4.12 7.99 -5.00
CA ASN A 248 4.55 8.60 -6.27
C ASN A 248 5.98 8.29 -6.71
N SER A 249 6.94 8.38 -5.79
CA SER A 249 8.36 8.16 -6.06
C SER A 249 8.92 6.87 -5.46
N ILE A 250 8.09 6.04 -4.85
CA ILE A 250 8.48 4.75 -4.27
C ILE A 250 7.43 3.72 -4.69
N HIS A 251 7.73 2.98 -5.75
CA HIS A 251 6.76 2.12 -6.41
C HIS A 251 6.29 0.95 -5.54
N ILE A 252 7.14 0.45 -4.63
CA ILE A 252 6.81 -0.71 -3.80
C ILE A 252 7.41 -0.64 -2.40
N ARG A 253 6.56 -0.77 -1.38
CA ARG A 253 6.96 -0.93 0.01
C ARG A 253 6.12 -1.99 0.69
N GLN A 254 6.72 -2.81 1.54
CA GLN A 254 5.98 -3.79 2.31
C GLN A 254 5.62 -3.26 3.70
N VAL A 255 4.37 -3.44 4.12
CA VAL A 255 3.98 -3.29 5.53
C VAL A 255 4.49 -4.49 6.30
N VAL A 256 5.42 -4.26 7.23
CA VAL A 256 6.07 -5.30 8.05
C VAL A 256 5.36 -5.44 9.41
N ILE A 257 4.93 -4.33 10.03
CA ILE A 257 4.23 -4.34 11.31
C ILE A 257 2.85 -3.70 11.17
N PRO A 258 1.76 -4.46 11.41
CA PRO A 258 0.41 -3.90 11.51
C PRO A 258 0.27 -2.87 12.64
N TRP A 259 -0.47 -1.79 12.38
CA TRP A 259 -0.52 -0.61 13.23
C TRP A 259 -1.00 -0.91 14.66
N ARG A 260 -1.96 -1.84 14.78
CA ARG A 260 -2.48 -2.33 16.06
C ARG A 260 -1.39 -2.76 17.05
N TYR A 261 -0.28 -3.31 16.56
CA TYR A 261 0.82 -3.70 17.43
C TYR A 261 1.67 -2.52 17.88
N LEU A 262 1.78 -1.46 17.08
CA LEU A 262 2.55 -0.27 17.44
C LEU A 262 1.75 0.64 18.37
N GLU A 263 0.45 0.79 18.14
CA GLU A 263 -0.39 1.69 18.93
C GLU A 263 -0.65 1.20 20.37
N ARG A 264 -0.53 -0.11 20.61
CA ARG A 264 -0.67 -0.68 21.96
C ARG A 264 0.41 -0.19 22.94
N ASN A 265 1.51 0.39 22.45
CA ASN A 265 2.52 1.07 23.27
C ASN A 265 2.81 2.49 22.76
N PRO A 266 2.06 3.51 23.24
CA PRO A 266 2.23 4.89 22.81
C PRO A 266 3.53 5.55 23.29
N TYR A 267 4.30 4.89 24.17
CA TYR A 267 5.54 5.42 24.75
C TYR A 267 6.80 5.01 23.96
N MET A 268 6.66 4.24 22.89
CA MET A 268 7.81 3.88 22.06
C MET A 268 8.44 5.12 21.40
N PRO A 269 9.78 5.24 21.39
CA PRO A 269 10.46 6.31 20.69
C PRO A 269 10.22 6.20 19.19
N ILE A 270 10.13 7.34 18.50
CA ILE A 270 9.84 7.42 17.05
C ILE A 270 10.84 6.59 16.23
N THR A 271 12.11 6.58 16.65
CA THR A 271 13.19 5.81 16.00
C THR A 271 12.95 4.30 16.00
N GLU A 272 12.14 3.78 16.93
CA GLU A 272 11.80 2.36 17.02
C GLU A 272 10.42 2.07 16.38
N ARG A 273 9.70 3.07 15.86
CA ARG A 273 8.41 2.91 15.18
C ARG A 273 8.58 2.64 13.68
N ILE A 274 9.45 1.69 13.35
CA ILE A 274 9.55 1.17 11.99
C ILE A 274 8.39 0.21 11.72
N ALA A 275 7.74 0.36 10.57
CA ALA A 275 6.55 -0.42 10.24
C ALA A 275 6.47 -0.82 8.76
N VAL A 276 7.22 -0.11 7.90
CA VAL A 276 7.18 -0.23 6.45
C VAL A 276 8.61 -0.22 5.93
N GLU A 277 8.89 -1.04 4.92
CA GLU A 277 10.21 -1.16 4.29
C GLU A 277 10.12 -0.91 2.78
N ASN A 278 11.07 -0.17 2.19
CA ASN A 278 11.26 -0.18 0.74
C ASN A 278 11.97 -1.48 0.35
N ILE A 279 11.27 -2.29 -0.44
CA ILE A 279 11.72 -3.64 -0.76
C ILE A 279 12.35 -3.76 -2.15
N SER A 280 12.41 -2.68 -2.94
CA SER A 280 13.03 -2.69 -4.27
C SER A 280 14.56 -2.80 -4.18
N ASP A 281 15.14 -3.70 -4.98
CA ASP A 281 16.59 -3.85 -5.13
C ASP A 281 17.18 -3.09 -6.33
N HIS A 282 16.35 -2.40 -7.11
CA HIS A 282 16.73 -1.79 -8.39
C HIS A 282 16.16 -0.37 -8.58
N ASP A 283 15.56 0.20 -7.54
CA ASP A 283 15.25 1.62 -7.50
C ASP A 283 16.50 2.48 -7.74
N PRO A 284 16.35 3.69 -8.32
CA PRO A 284 15.08 4.31 -8.73
C PRO A 284 14.75 4.17 -10.23
N PHE A 285 15.44 3.31 -11.00
CA PHE A 285 15.46 3.41 -12.47
C PHE A 285 14.29 2.71 -13.18
N MET A 286 13.73 3.39 -14.19
CA MET A 286 12.73 2.87 -15.14
C MET A 286 13.12 3.11 -16.61
N TYR A 287 12.65 2.27 -17.52
CA TYR A 287 12.95 2.31 -18.96
C TYR A 287 11.82 2.93 -19.78
N GLN A 288 11.61 4.23 -19.58
CA GLN A 288 10.61 5.02 -20.30
C GLN A 288 10.91 5.10 -21.81
N ARG A 289 9.86 4.94 -22.64
CA ARG A 289 9.93 5.02 -24.11
C ARG A 289 9.31 6.28 -24.70
N SER A 290 8.36 6.90 -24.02
CA SER A 290 7.78 8.17 -24.42
C SER A 290 8.77 9.33 -24.27
N GLU A 291 8.51 10.41 -25.02
CA GLU A 291 9.24 11.66 -24.86
C GLU A 291 8.85 12.35 -23.54
N THR A 292 9.82 13.03 -22.94
CA THR A 292 9.56 13.82 -21.72
C THR A 292 8.70 15.04 -22.08
N PRO A 293 7.60 15.32 -21.37
CA PRO A 293 6.82 16.54 -21.58
C PRO A 293 7.68 17.80 -21.46
N HIS A 294 7.48 18.76 -22.37
CA HIS A 294 8.29 19.98 -22.44
C HIS A 294 8.36 20.72 -21.10
N TRP A 295 7.21 20.98 -20.47
CA TRP A 295 7.13 21.70 -19.20
C TRP A 295 7.96 21.01 -18.10
N ARG A 296 7.96 19.66 -18.06
CA ARG A 296 8.65 18.88 -17.04
C ARG A 296 10.16 18.98 -17.21
N GLN A 297 10.63 18.91 -18.46
CA GLN A 297 12.04 19.09 -18.77
C GLN A 297 12.53 20.48 -18.35
N VAL A 298 11.82 21.53 -18.76
CA VAL A 298 12.17 22.91 -18.44
C VAL A 298 12.15 23.17 -16.93
N ARG A 299 11.11 22.70 -16.22
CA ARG A 299 11.00 22.83 -14.76
C ARG A 299 12.16 22.15 -14.04
N THR A 300 12.51 20.94 -14.48
CA THR A 300 13.60 20.15 -13.89
C THR A 300 14.95 20.86 -14.10
N ASP A 301 15.21 21.37 -15.30
CA ASP A 301 16.44 22.10 -15.61
C ASP A 301 16.59 23.37 -14.75
N ARG A 302 15.49 24.12 -14.57
CA ARG A 302 15.43 25.30 -13.70
C ARG A 302 15.76 24.95 -12.24
N ARG A 303 15.12 23.91 -11.68
CA ARG A 303 15.36 23.47 -10.29
C ARG A 303 16.76 22.92 -10.08
N ASN A 304 17.28 22.14 -11.02
CA ASN A 304 18.65 21.63 -10.94
C ASN A 304 19.68 22.76 -11.01
N LYS A 305 19.41 23.82 -11.80
CA LYS A 305 20.24 25.03 -11.77
C LYS A 305 20.17 25.70 -10.40
N GLU A 306 18.99 25.84 -9.82
CA GLU A 306 18.81 26.41 -8.48
C GLU A 306 19.53 25.60 -7.39
N PHE A 307 19.46 24.26 -7.44
CA PHE A 307 20.19 23.39 -6.51
C PHE A 307 21.70 23.61 -6.60
N ARG A 308 22.25 23.68 -7.82
CA ARG A 308 23.67 24.00 -8.04
C ARG A 308 24.04 25.40 -7.54
N ASP A 309 23.24 26.41 -7.87
CA ASP A 309 23.46 27.80 -7.46
C ASP A 309 23.44 27.95 -5.92
N LYS A 310 22.66 27.12 -5.22
CA LYS A 310 22.59 27.05 -3.75
C LYS A 310 23.58 26.07 -3.10
N GLY A 311 24.37 25.34 -3.89
CA GLY A 311 25.29 24.32 -3.36
C GLY A 311 24.60 23.14 -2.67
N LEU A 312 23.37 22.81 -3.07
CA LEU A 312 22.63 21.66 -2.54
C LEU A 312 23.06 20.37 -3.24
N ASP A 313 23.35 19.32 -2.48
CA ASP A 313 23.62 17.97 -2.99
C ASP A 313 22.31 17.26 -3.36
N ARG A 314 21.65 17.76 -4.41
CA ARG A 314 20.37 17.27 -4.88
C ARG A 314 20.28 17.39 -6.40
N THR A 315 19.77 16.34 -7.04
CA THR A 315 19.41 16.33 -8.47
C THR A 315 17.98 15.83 -8.62
N GLU A 316 17.19 16.54 -9.42
CA GLU A 316 15.88 16.11 -9.88
C GLU A 316 15.99 15.54 -11.30
N TYR A 317 15.25 14.46 -11.58
CA TYR A 317 15.25 13.78 -12.86
C TYR A 317 13.89 13.94 -13.53
N ALA A 318 13.88 14.35 -14.79
CA ALA A 318 12.64 14.61 -15.55
C ALA A 318 12.03 13.32 -16.14
N ARG A 319 12.79 12.22 -16.16
CA ARG A 319 12.47 10.94 -16.77
C ARG A 319 13.25 9.82 -16.07
N GLU A 320 12.90 8.57 -16.38
CA GLU A 320 13.65 7.37 -15.95
C GLU A 320 13.71 7.13 -14.44
N GLN A 321 12.94 7.88 -13.66
CA GLN A 321 12.65 7.59 -12.25
C GLN A 321 11.15 7.66 -11.98
N PHE A 322 10.69 6.85 -11.02
CA PHE A 322 9.30 6.89 -10.58
C PHE A 322 8.93 8.29 -10.10
N THR A 323 7.92 8.87 -10.73
CA THR A 323 7.38 10.19 -10.38
C THR A 323 5.86 10.20 -10.33
N GLY A 324 5.22 9.18 -10.89
CA GLY A 324 3.79 8.95 -10.83
C GLY A 324 3.48 7.47 -10.67
N ALA A 325 4.22 6.77 -9.79
CA ALA A 325 3.94 5.38 -9.50
C ALA A 325 2.50 5.24 -8.99
N SER A 326 1.74 4.37 -9.65
CA SER A 326 0.30 4.22 -9.47
C SER A 326 -0.12 2.79 -9.73
N GLY A 327 -1.31 2.44 -9.26
CA GLY A 327 -1.66 1.04 -9.11
C GLY A 327 -0.64 0.32 -8.24
N GLY A 328 -0.41 -0.96 -8.50
CA GLY A 328 0.26 -1.85 -7.57
C GLY A 328 -0.70 -2.98 -7.25
N ILE A 329 -0.66 -4.01 -8.09
CA ILE A 329 -1.50 -5.20 -7.95
C ILE A 329 -0.65 -6.45 -7.84
N TYR A 330 -1.03 -7.35 -6.93
CA TYR A 330 -0.51 -8.70 -6.86
C TYR A 330 -1.19 -9.55 -7.93
N TYR A 331 -0.42 -10.16 -8.82
CA TYR A 331 -0.99 -11.04 -9.83
C TYR A 331 -1.29 -12.43 -9.25
N GLY A 332 -2.51 -12.59 -8.73
CA GLY A 332 -3.07 -13.85 -8.26
C GLY A 332 -3.86 -14.63 -9.32
N GLY A 333 -3.73 -14.26 -10.60
CA GLY A 333 -4.40 -14.89 -11.72
C GLY A 333 -3.68 -16.14 -12.22
N ASP A 334 -4.39 -16.99 -12.94
CA ASP A 334 -3.93 -18.30 -13.44
C ASP A 334 -3.89 -18.36 -14.98
N ALA A 335 -3.95 -17.21 -15.67
CA ALA A 335 -3.91 -17.12 -17.13
C ALA A 335 -2.48 -16.95 -17.68
N PHE A 336 -1.62 -16.24 -16.95
CA PHE A 336 -0.23 -16.05 -17.34
C PHE A 336 0.59 -17.30 -17.04
N PRO A 337 1.77 -17.46 -17.67
CA PRO A 337 2.71 -18.49 -17.28
C PRO A 337 3.00 -18.45 -15.77
N GLU A 338 3.20 -19.61 -15.15
CA GLU A 338 3.31 -19.77 -13.69
C GLU A 338 4.30 -18.80 -13.02
N LYS A 339 5.42 -18.48 -13.69
CA LYS A 339 6.44 -17.52 -13.20
C LYS A 339 5.91 -16.09 -12.98
N TYR A 340 4.70 -15.78 -13.45
CA TYR A 340 4.05 -14.50 -13.23
C TYR A 340 3.20 -14.47 -11.96
N TYR A 341 2.74 -15.63 -11.48
CA TYR A 341 1.94 -15.74 -10.28
C TYR A 341 2.72 -15.17 -9.09
N GLY A 342 2.13 -14.18 -8.44
CA GLY A 342 2.67 -13.50 -7.27
C GLY A 342 3.69 -12.40 -7.53
N ASN A 343 3.84 -11.98 -8.80
CA ASN A 343 4.53 -10.75 -9.12
C ASN A 343 3.64 -9.54 -8.86
N ILE A 344 4.26 -8.38 -8.64
CA ILE A 344 3.57 -7.10 -8.52
C ILE A 344 3.73 -6.28 -9.79
N PHE A 345 2.64 -5.67 -10.24
CA PHE A 345 2.62 -4.77 -11.38
C PHE A 345 2.25 -3.37 -10.93
N THR A 346 3.08 -2.39 -11.28
CA THR A 346 2.94 -0.99 -10.90
C THR A 346 3.03 -0.12 -12.15
N GLY A 347 2.07 0.77 -12.35
CA GLY A 347 2.08 1.73 -13.44
C GLY A 347 2.93 2.94 -13.07
N ASP A 348 3.47 3.63 -14.06
CA ASP A 348 3.88 5.02 -13.88
C ASP A 348 3.16 5.88 -14.92
N VAL A 349 2.27 6.75 -14.43
CA VAL A 349 1.44 7.60 -15.31
C VAL A 349 2.28 8.63 -16.05
N ALA A 350 3.38 9.11 -15.46
CA ALA A 350 4.25 10.12 -16.04
C ALA A 350 5.22 9.51 -17.06
N GLY A 351 5.63 8.25 -16.86
CA GLY A 351 6.53 7.46 -17.67
C GLY A 351 5.84 6.60 -18.74
N ASN A 352 4.50 6.54 -18.75
CA ASN A 352 3.70 5.80 -19.73
C ASN A 352 4.08 4.30 -19.80
N LEU A 353 4.21 3.66 -18.64
CA LEU A 353 4.71 2.28 -18.55
C LEU A 353 4.09 1.49 -17.40
N VAL A 354 4.21 0.17 -17.47
CA VAL A 354 3.93 -0.78 -16.40
C VAL A 354 5.23 -1.49 -16.04
N HIS A 355 5.67 -1.28 -14.81
CA HIS A 355 6.79 -1.96 -14.17
C HIS A 355 6.33 -3.27 -13.53
N ARG A 356 7.22 -4.26 -13.46
CA ARG A 356 6.96 -5.56 -12.82
C ARG A 356 8.07 -5.93 -11.85
N ASP A 357 7.64 -6.30 -10.65
CA ASP A 357 8.46 -6.83 -9.58
C ASP A 357 8.20 -8.32 -9.35
N ILE A 358 9.28 -9.09 -9.26
CA ILE A 358 9.25 -10.47 -8.78
C ILE A 358 9.53 -10.44 -7.28
N LEU A 359 8.58 -10.95 -6.48
CA LEU A 359 8.75 -11.03 -5.03
C LEU A 359 9.59 -12.26 -4.67
N HIS A 360 10.76 -12.02 -4.09
CA HIS A 360 11.62 -13.06 -3.54
C HIS A 360 11.43 -13.16 -2.03
N TYR A 361 10.93 -14.31 -1.59
CA TYR A 361 10.78 -14.65 -0.18
C TYR A 361 12.01 -15.40 0.32
N ASN A 362 12.37 -15.16 1.58
CA ASN A 362 13.47 -15.85 2.24
C ASN A 362 13.06 -16.13 3.69
N ASP A 363 13.30 -17.36 4.15
CA ASP A 363 12.92 -17.81 5.49
C ASP A 363 13.64 -17.04 6.60
N THR A 364 14.75 -16.37 6.32
CA THR A 364 15.45 -15.55 7.32
C THR A 364 15.09 -14.06 7.28
N SER A 365 14.29 -13.62 6.30
CA SER A 365 13.85 -12.23 6.15
C SER A 365 12.42 -12.02 6.69
N LEU A 366 12.13 -10.79 7.10
CA LEU A 366 10.79 -10.38 7.57
C LEU A 366 9.95 -9.71 6.49
N TYR A 367 10.58 -9.37 5.37
CA TYR A 367 9.97 -8.78 4.18
C TYR A 367 10.54 -9.48 2.93
N SER A 368 9.77 -9.50 1.85
CA SER A 368 10.25 -9.95 0.54
C SER A 368 11.20 -8.91 -0.06
N ILE A 369 12.04 -9.33 -1.00
CA ILE A 369 12.80 -8.41 -1.85
C ILE A 369 12.12 -8.37 -3.21
N ALA A 370 11.76 -7.19 -3.68
CA ALA A 370 11.20 -6.95 -5.00
C ALA A 370 12.34 -6.79 -6.02
N LYS A 371 12.34 -7.68 -7.02
CA LYS A 371 13.41 -7.76 -8.02
C LYS A 371 12.88 -7.63 -9.43
N ARG A 372 13.61 -6.88 -10.23
CA ARG A 372 13.40 -6.82 -11.67
C ARG A 372 13.74 -8.16 -12.33
N SER A 373 12.92 -8.57 -13.30
CA SER A 373 13.17 -9.79 -14.07
C SER A 373 14.49 -9.71 -14.84
N ALA A 374 15.14 -10.85 -15.05
CA ALA A 374 16.34 -10.93 -15.88
C ALA A 374 16.11 -10.50 -17.34
N SER A 375 14.88 -10.63 -17.84
CA SER A 375 14.41 -10.18 -19.17
C SER A 375 14.08 -8.69 -19.25
N GLU A 376 14.01 -7.99 -18.12
CA GLU A 376 13.52 -6.60 -17.99
C GLU A 376 14.63 -5.64 -17.52
N LYS A 377 15.90 -5.99 -17.73
CA LYS A 377 17.07 -5.19 -17.28
C LYS A 377 17.37 -3.94 -18.12
N ASP A 378 16.70 -3.75 -19.24
CA ASP A 378 16.90 -2.64 -20.18
C ASP A 378 15.58 -2.18 -20.85
N LYS A 379 14.47 -2.61 -20.25
CA LYS A 379 13.09 -2.41 -20.72
C LYS A 379 12.11 -2.66 -19.57
N GLU A 380 10.89 -2.15 -19.71
CA GLU A 380 9.81 -2.45 -18.76
C GLU A 380 8.95 -3.62 -19.22
N PHE A 381 8.15 -4.18 -18.30
CA PHE A 381 7.17 -5.20 -18.64
C PHE A 381 6.30 -4.75 -19.82
N LEU A 382 5.78 -3.51 -19.74
CA LEU A 382 5.12 -2.81 -20.83
C LEU A 382 5.55 -1.34 -20.81
N ALA A 383 5.99 -0.79 -21.94
CA ALA A 383 6.22 0.64 -22.11
C ALA A 383 5.60 1.15 -23.42
N ALA A 384 5.00 2.33 -23.40
CA ALA A 384 4.41 2.96 -24.58
C ALA A 384 5.29 4.10 -25.11
N THR A 385 5.33 4.28 -26.43
CA THR A 385 5.79 5.56 -27.03
C THR A 385 4.66 6.58 -27.12
N ASP A 386 3.40 6.17 -26.96
CA ASP A 386 2.26 7.07 -26.83
C ASP A 386 2.32 7.80 -25.48
N SER A 387 2.49 9.12 -25.53
CA SER A 387 2.58 9.96 -24.33
C SER A 387 1.24 10.17 -23.64
N TRP A 388 0.12 9.76 -24.24
CA TRP A 388 -1.22 9.84 -23.64
C TRP A 388 -1.57 8.64 -22.77
N PHE A 389 -0.85 7.52 -22.87
CA PHE A 389 -1.12 6.30 -22.09
C PHE A 389 -0.83 6.50 -20.59
N ARG A 390 -1.85 6.53 -19.73
CA ARG A 390 -1.74 6.76 -18.28
C ARG A 390 -2.26 5.53 -17.52
N PRO A 391 -1.41 4.51 -17.27
CA PRO A 391 -1.84 3.34 -16.50
C PRO A 391 -2.01 3.71 -15.03
N VAL A 392 -3.24 3.99 -14.60
CA VAL A 392 -3.58 4.53 -13.27
C VAL A 392 -3.94 3.44 -12.25
N SER A 393 -4.43 2.29 -12.72
CA SER A 393 -4.87 1.19 -11.86
C SER A 393 -4.89 -0.14 -12.61
N PHE A 394 -5.07 -1.23 -11.86
CA PHE A 394 -5.10 -2.59 -12.40
C PHE A 394 -6.17 -3.44 -11.75
N CYS A 395 -6.59 -4.50 -12.44
CA CYS A 395 -7.47 -5.52 -11.89
C CYS A 395 -7.05 -6.90 -12.40
N VAL A 396 -7.22 -7.95 -11.60
CA VAL A 396 -7.13 -9.34 -12.09
C VAL A 396 -8.54 -9.88 -12.22
N GLY A 397 -8.91 -10.27 -13.43
CA GLY A 397 -10.26 -10.72 -13.75
C GLY A 397 -10.57 -12.16 -13.30
N PRO A 398 -11.85 -12.56 -13.36
CA PRO A 398 -12.26 -13.96 -13.13
C PRO A 398 -11.67 -14.92 -14.17
N ASP A 399 -11.34 -14.41 -15.35
CA ASP A 399 -10.60 -15.09 -16.42
C ASP A 399 -9.09 -15.21 -16.16
N GLY A 400 -8.60 -14.67 -15.04
CA GLY A 400 -7.22 -14.74 -14.61
C GLY A 400 -6.26 -13.82 -15.36
N PHE A 401 -6.73 -12.96 -16.27
CA PHE A 401 -5.87 -12.00 -16.96
C PHE A 401 -5.66 -10.72 -16.14
N LEU A 402 -4.58 -9.99 -16.46
CA LEU A 402 -4.31 -8.67 -15.92
C LEU A 402 -4.98 -7.61 -16.80
N TYR A 403 -5.79 -6.75 -16.18
CA TYR A 403 -6.43 -5.60 -16.80
C TYR A 403 -5.70 -4.32 -16.38
N VAL A 404 -5.44 -3.44 -17.35
CA VAL A 404 -4.82 -2.12 -17.14
C VAL A 404 -5.88 -1.05 -17.38
N VAL A 405 -6.10 -0.21 -16.38
CA VAL A 405 -6.95 0.97 -16.48
C VAL A 405 -6.10 2.13 -16.97
N ASP A 406 -6.41 2.62 -18.16
CA ASP A 406 -5.75 3.74 -18.82
C ASP A 406 -6.69 4.95 -18.86
N MET A 407 -6.34 5.98 -18.09
CA MET A 407 -7.10 7.23 -18.05
C MET A 407 -7.04 7.99 -19.39
N TYR A 408 -6.02 7.74 -20.21
CA TYR A 408 -5.79 8.31 -21.54
C TYR A 408 -5.87 9.85 -21.63
N ARG A 409 -4.91 10.53 -21.00
CA ARG A 409 -4.85 12.00 -20.88
C ARG A 409 -3.54 12.56 -21.43
N GLN A 410 -3.61 13.75 -22.06
CA GLN A 410 -2.41 14.47 -22.48
C GLN A 410 -1.54 14.86 -21.27
N HIS A 411 -2.19 15.34 -20.20
CA HIS A 411 -1.57 15.78 -18.96
C HIS A 411 -2.33 15.20 -17.75
N ILE A 412 -1.60 14.77 -16.72
CA ILE A 412 -2.18 14.13 -15.53
C ILE A 412 -1.79 14.84 -14.23
N GLU A 413 -0.93 15.84 -14.32
CA GLU A 413 -0.36 16.53 -13.18
C GLU A 413 -1.30 17.64 -12.70
N ASP A 414 -1.37 17.80 -11.37
CA ASP A 414 -2.02 18.93 -10.74
C ASP A 414 -1.37 20.24 -11.22
N PRO A 415 -2.16 21.24 -11.66
CA PRO A 415 -1.66 22.56 -12.07
C PRO A 415 -0.64 23.14 -11.08
N VAL A 416 -0.84 22.98 -9.76
CA VAL A 416 0.05 23.49 -8.70
C VAL A 416 1.49 22.95 -8.81
N SER A 417 1.68 21.83 -9.50
CA SER A 417 3.00 21.23 -9.74
C SER A 417 3.75 21.82 -10.94
N ILE A 418 3.08 22.65 -11.75
CA ILE A 418 3.58 23.27 -12.98
C ILE A 418 3.81 24.77 -12.71
N PRO A 419 4.94 25.36 -13.16
CA PRO A 419 5.11 26.81 -13.08
C PRO A 419 4.10 27.55 -13.95
N ASP A 420 3.52 28.65 -13.45
CA ASP A 420 2.49 29.47 -14.12
C ASP A 420 2.85 29.82 -15.58
N ASP A 421 4.13 30.10 -15.87
CA ASP A 421 4.60 30.46 -17.21
C ASP A 421 4.59 29.30 -18.21
N LEU A 422 4.53 28.06 -17.72
CA LEU A 422 4.47 26.83 -18.50
C LEU A 422 3.06 26.24 -18.59
N GLU A 423 2.12 26.71 -17.77
CA GLU A 423 0.71 26.29 -17.81
C GLU A 423 -0.06 26.89 -19.01
N VAL A 424 0.38 28.04 -19.51
CA VAL A 424 -0.36 28.83 -20.53
C VAL A 424 -0.68 28.04 -21.80
N ASP A 425 0.17 27.08 -22.15
CA ASP A 425 0.04 26.23 -23.34
C ASP A 425 -0.54 24.84 -23.06
N ILE A 426 -1.06 24.60 -21.84
CA ILE A 426 -1.58 23.30 -21.38
C ILE A 426 -3.11 23.33 -21.32
N ASP A 427 -3.75 22.38 -21.99
CA ASP A 427 -5.17 22.07 -21.81
C ASP A 427 -5.32 20.90 -20.83
N PHE A 428 -5.68 21.21 -19.58
CA PHE A 428 -5.90 20.19 -18.54
C PHE A 428 -7.15 19.33 -18.78
N SER A 429 -8.06 19.75 -19.66
CA SER A 429 -9.22 18.95 -20.07
C SER A 429 -8.91 17.98 -21.22
N ALA A 430 -7.74 18.10 -21.86
CA ALA A 430 -7.37 17.28 -23.00
C ALA A 430 -7.34 15.78 -22.65
N GLY A 431 -8.39 15.08 -23.06
CA GLY A 431 -8.57 13.64 -22.82
C GLY A 431 -9.74 13.28 -21.90
N ASP A 432 -10.48 14.23 -21.33
CA ASP A 432 -11.58 13.96 -20.37
C ASP A 432 -12.73 13.09 -20.90
N ASN A 433 -12.82 12.97 -22.22
CA ASN A 433 -13.78 12.14 -22.93
C ASN A 433 -13.15 10.89 -23.59
N TYR A 434 -11.90 10.59 -23.26
CA TYR A 434 -11.19 9.37 -23.66
C TYR A 434 -10.97 8.47 -22.45
N GLY A 435 -10.74 7.19 -22.67
CA GLY A 435 -10.49 6.27 -21.56
C GLY A 435 -10.48 4.84 -22.07
N ARG A 436 -9.58 4.01 -21.53
CA ARG A 436 -9.36 2.66 -22.07
C ARG A 436 -9.12 1.67 -20.96
N ILE A 437 -9.64 0.46 -21.18
CA ILE A 437 -9.32 -0.70 -20.36
C ILE A 437 -8.72 -1.74 -21.30
N TYR A 438 -7.48 -2.11 -21.01
CA TYR A 438 -6.74 -3.11 -21.76
C TYR A 438 -6.70 -4.43 -20.99
N ARG A 439 -6.87 -5.54 -21.69
CA ARG A 439 -6.57 -6.88 -21.18
C ARG A 439 -5.22 -7.34 -21.72
N ILE A 440 -4.31 -7.69 -20.83
CA ILE A 440 -2.99 -8.22 -21.19
C ILE A 440 -3.12 -9.74 -21.33
N VAL A 441 -2.66 -10.28 -22.46
CA VAL A 441 -2.76 -11.72 -22.76
C VAL A 441 -1.39 -12.27 -23.21
N PRO A 442 -1.00 -13.50 -22.86
CA PRO A 442 0.20 -14.12 -23.43
C PRO A 442 0.08 -14.26 -24.95
N SER A 443 1.18 -14.02 -25.69
CA SER A 443 1.18 -14.17 -27.15
C SER A 443 1.02 -15.63 -27.59
N GLY A 444 0.42 -15.84 -28.77
CA GLY A 444 0.20 -17.17 -29.38
C GLY A 444 -1.25 -17.66 -29.28
N GLU A 445 -1.49 -18.94 -29.60
CA GLU A 445 -2.84 -19.54 -29.55
C GLU A 445 -3.30 -19.87 -28.10
N PHE A 446 -3.19 -18.91 -27.18
CA PHE A 446 -3.76 -19.07 -25.83
C PHE A 446 -5.27 -18.79 -25.88
N LYS A 447 -6.07 -19.85 -26.06
CA LYS A 447 -7.54 -19.76 -26.00
C LYS A 447 -8.03 -20.12 -24.61
N ARG A 448 -8.06 -19.16 -23.69
CA ARG A 448 -8.83 -19.34 -22.45
C ARG A 448 -10.30 -19.05 -22.72
N LYS A 449 -11.17 -19.98 -22.32
CA LYS A 449 -12.62 -19.72 -22.35
C LYS A 449 -12.95 -18.58 -21.38
N GLN A 450 -13.86 -17.71 -21.78
CA GLN A 450 -14.42 -16.69 -20.90
C GLN A 450 -14.89 -17.33 -19.59
N ALA A 451 -14.50 -16.72 -18.47
CA ALA A 451 -14.96 -17.14 -17.16
C ALA A 451 -16.43 -16.75 -16.99
N ASN A 452 -17.31 -17.74 -16.80
CA ASN A 452 -18.70 -17.48 -16.42
C ASN A 452 -18.77 -17.29 -14.90
N ALA A 453 -18.59 -16.06 -14.46
CA ALA A 453 -18.43 -15.69 -13.06
C ALA A 453 -19.75 -15.42 -12.33
N ASN A 454 -20.81 -16.22 -12.57
CA ASN A 454 -22.09 -16.06 -11.88
C ASN A 454 -22.08 -16.72 -10.48
N LEU A 455 -21.38 -16.11 -9.51
CA LEU A 455 -21.29 -16.57 -8.13
C LEU A 455 -22.51 -16.18 -7.30
N LYS A 456 -23.18 -15.08 -7.67
CA LYS A 456 -24.37 -14.57 -6.98
C LYS A 456 -25.44 -15.63 -6.75
N THR A 457 -25.64 -16.50 -7.73
CA THR A 457 -26.66 -17.57 -7.72
C THR A 457 -26.15 -18.94 -7.23
N MET A 458 -24.85 -19.10 -7.03
CA MET A 458 -24.26 -20.35 -6.53
C MET A 458 -24.71 -20.65 -5.10
N SER A 459 -24.84 -21.93 -4.74
CA SER A 459 -25.08 -22.35 -3.36
C SER A 459 -23.89 -22.03 -2.46
N THR A 460 -24.07 -21.98 -1.14
CA THR A 460 -22.94 -21.76 -0.21
C THR A 460 -21.95 -22.93 -0.28
N GLU A 461 -22.46 -24.13 -0.54
CA GLU A 461 -21.69 -25.36 -0.76
C GLU A 461 -20.77 -25.23 -1.98
N ASP A 462 -21.30 -24.79 -3.12
CA ASP A 462 -20.49 -24.60 -4.33
C ASP A 462 -19.46 -23.46 -4.15
N LEU A 463 -19.80 -22.42 -3.39
CA LEU A 463 -18.83 -21.37 -3.04
C LEU A 463 -17.69 -21.92 -2.18
N ALA A 464 -17.95 -22.86 -1.27
CA ALA A 464 -16.92 -23.45 -0.43
C ALA A 464 -15.86 -24.21 -1.25
N GLU A 465 -16.25 -24.84 -2.37
CA GLU A 465 -15.32 -25.51 -3.29
C GLU A 465 -14.34 -24.52 -3.94
N LEU A 466 -14.81 -23.30 -4.24
CA LEU A 466 -14.02 -22.24 -4.86
C LEU A 466 -12.92 -21.67 -3.95
N LEU A 467 -12.93 -21.96 -2.65
CA LEU A 467 -11.81 -21.60 -1.74
C LEU A 467 -10.49 -22.28 -2.14
N SER A 468 -10.55 -23.33 -2.96
CA SER A 468 -9.40 -24.04 -3.51
C SER A 468 -8.99 -23.59 -4.92
N HIS A 469 -9.76 -22.70 -5.55
CA HIS A 469 -9.57 -22.30 -6.95
C HIS A 469 -8.17 -21.68 -7.19
N PRO A 470 -7.50 -21.94 -8.33
CA PRO A 470 -6.15 -21.42 -8.60
C PRO A 470 -6.08 -19.88 -8.70
N ASN A 471 -7.06 -19.24 -9.33
CA ASN A 471 -7.18 -17.78 -9.37
C ASN A 471 -7.69 -17.22 -8.03
N GLN A 472 -6.93 -16.28 -7.45
CA GLN A 472 -7.21 -15.60 -6.19
C GLN A 472 -8.56 -14.86 -6.18
N TRP A 473 -8.99 -14.32 -7.33
CA TRP A 473 -10.28 -13.63 -7.44
C TRP A 473 -11.43 -14.52 -6.96
N TRP A 474 -11.47 -15.77 -7.42
CA TRP A 474 -12.52 -16.73 -7.06
C TRP A 474 -12.51 -17.08 -5.59
N ARG A 475 -11.33 -17.30 -5.00
CA ARG A 475 -11.20 -17.62 -3.58
C ARG A 475 -11.68 -16.45 -2.71
N ASN A 476 -11.26 -15.22 -3.05
CA ASN A 476 -11.64 -14.01 -2.32
C ASN A 476 -13.15 -13.73 -2.43
N GLN A 477 -13.73 -13.85 -3.64
CA GLN A 477 -15.17 -13.65 -3.82
C GLN A 477 -16.00 -14.71 -3.09
N ALA A 478 -15.61 -15.98 -3.16
CA ALA A 478 -16.27 -17.06 -2.45
C ALA A 478 -16.27 -16.84 -0.94
N GLN A 479 -15.10 -16.54 -0.35
CA GLN A 479 -15.00 -16.22 1.07
C GLN A 479 -15.89 -15.03 1.46
N ARG A 480 -15.81 -13.92 0.71
CA ARG A 480 -16.63 -12.73 0.94
C ARG A 480 -18.12 -13.09 0.94
N LEU A 481 -18.60 -13.78 -0.10
CA LEU A 481 -20.00 -14.15 -0.26
C LEU A 481 -20.49 -15.10 0.84
N ILE A 482 -19.69 -16.09 1.25
CA ILE A 482 -20.04 -16.98 2.38
C ILE A 482 -20.25 -16.18 3.67
N ILE A 483 -19.37 -15.21 3.95
CA ILE A 483 -19.45 -14.36 5.15
C ILE A 483 -20.63 -13.39 5.06
N GLU A 484 -20.87 -12.78 3.90
CA GLU A 484 -22.01 -11.89 3.67
C GLU A 484 -23.35 -12.64 3.85
N ARG A 485 -23.43 -13.90 3.40
CA ARG A 485 -24.61 -14.77 3.58
C ARG A 485 -24.80 -15.22 5.03
N LYS A 486 -23.73 -15.23 5.84
CA LYS A 486 -23.71 -15.70 7.24
C LYS A 486 -24.26 -17.12 7.41
N ASP A 487 -24.09 -17.93 6.37
CA ASP A 487 -24.63 -19.27 6.33
C ASP A 487 -23.75 -20.21 7.17
N LYS A 488 -24.23 -20.56 8.38
CA LYS A 488 -23.51 -21.45 9.29
C LYS A 488 -23.72 -22.93 9.00
N SER A 489 -24.58 -23.28 8.03
CA SER A 489 -24.81 -24.69 7.68
C SER A 489 -23.56 -25.36 7.12
N ILE A 490 -22.69 -24.59 6.44
CA ILE A 490 -21.47 -25.06 5.78
C ILE A 490 -20.28 -25.30 6.74
N VAL A 491 -20.42 -24.99 8.04
CA VAL A 491 -19.31 -25.08 9.00
C VAL A 491 -18.64 -26.47 9.01
N PRO A 492 -19.37 -27.61 9.02
CA PRO A 492 -18.76 -28.94 8.94
C PRO A 492 -17.90 -29.15 7.69
N GLU A 493 -18.36 -28.67 6.54
CA GLU A 493 -17.68 -28.75 5.25
C GLU A 493 -16.41 -27.90 5.25
N ILE A 494 -16.46 -26.67 5.78
CA ILE A 494 -15.28 -25.80 5.90
C ILE A 494 -14.24 -26.41 6.86
N ILE A 495 -14.67 -27.00 7.97
CA ILE A 495 -13.77 -27.74 8.89
C ILE A 495 -13.11 -28.91 8.16
N SER A 496 -13.88 -29.65 7.34
CA SER A 496 -13.35 -30.75 6.54
C SER A 496 -12.30 -30.26 5.53
N LEU A 497 -12.59 -29.17 4.80
CA LEU A 497 -11.65 -28.55 3.88
C LEU A 497 -10.36 -28.11 4.59
N PHE A 498 -10.47 -27.50 5.77
CA PHE A 498 -9.32 -27.08 6.55
C PHE A 498 -8.37 -28.25 6.89
N TYR A 499 -8.91 -29.37 7.37
CA TYR A 499 -8.09 -30.52 7.81
C TYR A 499 -7.56 -31.40 6.68
N HIS A 500 -8.26 -31.47 5.54
CA HIS A 500 -7.95 -32.44 4.48
C HIS A 500 -7.40 -31.81 3.19
N SER A 501 -7.46 -30.49 3.01
CA SER A 501 -6.88 -29.84 1.85
C SER A 501 -5.35 -29.88 1.88
N GLU A 502 -4.74 -30.30 0.77
CA GLU A 502 -3.29 -30.18 0.55
C GLU A 502 -2.89 -28.78 0.07
N ASN A 503 -3.85 -27.96 -0.38
CA ASN A 503 -3.62 -26.59 -0.79
C ASN A 503 -3.59 -25.66 0.44
N PRO A 504 -2.44 -25.08 0.82
CA PRO A 504 -2.34 -24.24 2.00
C PRO A 504 -3.12 -22.92 1.88
N LYS A 505 -3.39 -22.42 0.66
CA LYS A 505 -4.24 -21.24 0.44
C LYS A 505 -5.68 -21.56 0.80
N CYS A 506 -6.17 -22.73 0.39
CA CYS A 506 -7.50 -23.22 0.78
C CYS A 506 -7.61 -23.36 2.31
N CYS A 507 -6.60 -23.94 2.97
CA CYS A 507 -6.56 -24.00 4.44
C CYS A 507 -6.66 -22.61 5.08
N LEU A 508 -5.97 -21.61 4.52
CA LEU A 508 -6.01 -20.25 5.03
C LEU A 508 -7.39 -19.59 4.83
N HIS A 509 -7.99 -19.73 3.66
CA HIS A 509 -9.35 -19.28 3.39
C HIS A 509 -10.36 -19.94 4.35
N ALA A 510 -10.26 -21.26 4.54
CA ALA A 510 -11.12 -21.98 5.48
C ALA A 510 -10.99 -21.45 6.92
N LEU A 511 -9.76 -21.13 7.38
CA LEU A 511 -9.56 -20.50 8.70
C LEU A 511 -10.30 -19.17 8.83
N TYR A 512 -10.23 -18.31 7.83
CA TYR A 512 -10.87 -16.99 7.87
C TYR A 512 -12.38 -17.02 7.56
N VAL A 513 -12.88 -18.04 6.85
CA VAL A 513 -14.33 -18.32 6.78
C VAL A 513 -14.86 -18.76 8.13
N LEU A 514 -14.19 -19.70 8.82
CA LEU A 514 -14.56 -20.09 10.18
C LEU A 514 -14.46 -18.91 11.14
N GLU A 515 -13.48 -18.03 10.96
CA GLU A 515 -13.39 -16.78 11.70
C GLU A 515 -14.60 -15.89 11.47
N GLY A 516 -14.95 -15.60 10.21
CA GLY A 516 -16.04 -14.71 9.84
C GLY A 516 -17.42 -15.24 10.25
N LEU A 517 -17.59 -16.56 10.32
CA LEU A 517 -18.83 -17.21 10.77
C LEU A 517 -18.92 -17.40 12.29
N ASP A 518 -17.94 -16.91 13.06
CA ASP A 518 -17.78 -17.16 14.51
C ASP A 518 -17.82 -18.67 14.84
N ALA A 519 -17.15 -19.49 14.03
CA ALA A 519 -17.06 -20.94 14.16
C ALA A 519 -15.62 -21.44 14.43
N LEU A 520 -14.62 -20.56 14.33
CA LEU A 520 -13.24 -20.87 14.69
C LEU A 520 -13.12 -21.16 16.19
N ASN A 521 -12.25 -22.09 16.57
CA ASN A 521 -11.97 -22.43 17.96
C ASN A 521 -10.46 -22.69 18.20
N ALA A 522 -10.08 -22.82 19.46
CA ALA A 522 -8.68 -22.97 19.86
C ALA A 522 -8.01 -24.24 19.31
N ASP A 523 -8.73 -25.35 19.14
CA ASP A 523 -8.16 -26.61 18.65
C ASP A 523 -7.81 -26.53 17.15
N ILE A 524 -8.68 -25.89 16.36
CA ILE A 524 -8.42 -25.59 14.95
C ILE A 524 -7.20 -24.69 14.82
N VAL A 525 -7.12 -23.63 15.63
CA VAL A 525 -5.97 -22.70 15.63
C VAL A 525 -4.68 -23.42 16.02
N LYS A 526 -4.68 -24.23 17.08
CA LYS A 526 -3.51 -25.02 17.51
C LYS A 526 -3.03 -25.99 16.43
N TRP A 527 -3.95 -26.53 15.63
CA TRP A 527 -3.58 -27.36 14.49
C TRP A 527 -2.93 -26.52 13.40
N ALA A 528 -3.51 -25.36 13.06
CA ALA A 528 -2.93 -24.42 12.08
C ALA A 528 -1.53 -23.92 12.46
N MET A 529 -1.28 -23.70 13.75
CA MET A 529 0.04 -23.33 14.30
C MET A 529 1.14 -24.38 14.04
N LYS A 530 0.76 -25.61 13.69
CA LYS A 530 1.66 -26.74 13.39
C LYS A 530 1.66 -27.11 11.90
N ASN A 531 0.97 -26.34 11.06
CA ASN A 531 0.87 -26.60 9.64
C ASN A 531 2.25 -26.52 8.95
N SER A 532 2.45 -27.30 7.89
CA SER A 532 3.69 -27.30 7.11
C SER A 532 3.93 -25.96 6.40
N SER A 533 2.87 -25.28 5.96
CA SER A 533 2.94 -23.95 5.35
C SER A 533 3.22 -22.87 6.40
N SER A 534 4.29 -22.09 6.19
CA SER A 534 4.64 -20.95 7.04
C SER A 534 3.58 -19.86 7.02
N GLY A 535 2.94 -19.59 5.88
CA GLY A 535 1.87 -18.59 5.79
C GLY A 535 0.61 -18.98 6.58
N VAL A 536 0.31 -20.28 6.70
CA VAL A 536 -0.76 -20.76 7.59
C VAL A 536 -0.37 -20.60 9.05
N ARG A 537 0.88 -20.94 9.42
CA ARG A 537 1.38 -20.75 10.80
C ARG A 537 1.39 -19.27 11.21
N GLU A 538 1.84 -18.38 10.33
CA GLU A 538 1.85 -16.93 10.57
C GLU A 538 0.45 -16.40 10.88
N ASN A 539 -0.54 -16.73 10.05
CA ASN A 539 -1.93 -16.34 10.27
C ASN A 539 -2.54 -17.03 11.51
N ALA A 540 -2.16 -18.27 11.81
CA ALA A 540 -2.59 -18.95 13.02
C ALA A 540 -2.08 -18.25 14.29
N ALA A 541 -0.86 -17.69 14.27
CA ALA A 541 -0.34 -16.88 15.37
C ALA A 541 -1.21 -15.63 15.60
N ILE A 542 -1.62 -14.93 14.54
CA ILE A 542 -2.58 -13.81 14.62
C ILE A 542 -3.90 -14.26 15.23
N LEU A 543 -4.53 -15.32 14.69
CA LEU A 543 -5.83 -15.79 15.13
C LEU A 543 -5.81 -16.34 16.58
N SER A 544 -4.65 -16.78 17.05
CA SER A 544 -4.45 -17.29 18.42
C SER A 544 -4.62 -16.24 19.51
N GLU A 545 -4.51 -14.94 19.18
CA GLU A 545 -4.65 -13.83 20.12
C GLU A 545 -6.00 -13.84 20.87
N ARG A 546 -7.05 -14.43 20.27
CA ARG A 546 -8.38 -14.56 20.87
C ARG A 546 -8.54 -15.76 21.80
N TYR A 547 -7.55 -16.66 21.84
CA TYR A 547 -7.64 -17.94 22.53
C TYR A 547 -6.50 -18.11 23.55
N PRO A 548 -6.74 -17.81 24.85
CA PRO A 548 -5.77 -18.00 25.92
C PRO A 548 -5.11 -19.40 25.93
N ASP A 549 -5.85 -20.43 25.55
CA ASP A 549 -5.37 -21.81 25.51
C ASP A 549 -4.28 -22.07 24.46
N CYS A 550 -4.12 -21.18 23.47
CA CYS A 550 -3.08 -21.25 22.46
C CYS A 550 -1.73 -20.70 22.93
N LEU A 551 -1.66 -20.03 24.09
CA LEU A 551 -0.45 -19.33 24.55
C LEU A 551 0.79 -20.24 24.58
N ASN A 552 0.68 -21.48 25.07
CA ASN A 552 1.84 -22.38 25.15
C ASN A 552 2.36 -22.79 23.77
N ASP A 553 1.49 -22.97 22.78
CA ASP A 553 1.89 -23.24 21.40
C ASP A 553 2.51 -21.97 20.78
N LEU A 554 1.95 -20.79 21.07
CA LEU A 554 2.43 -19.51 20.54
C LEU A 554 3.82 -19.14 21.07
N LEU A 555 4.07 -19.39 22.36
CA LEU A 555 5.39 -19.20 22.97
C LEU A 555 6.46 -20.06 22.25
N LYS A 556 6.13 -21.28 21.83
CA LYS A 556 7.05 -22.14 21.06
C LYS A 556 7.33 -21.56 19.67
N MET A 557 6.33 -20.94 19.04
CA MET A 557 6.47 -20.35 17.71
C MET A 557 7.41 -19.15 17.68
N THR A 558 7.72 -18.50 18.81
CA THR A 558 8.79 -17.47 18.87
C THR A 558 10.16 -18.02 18.43
N GLY A 559 10.34 -19.34 18.53
CA GLY A 559 11.49 -20.10 18.05
C GLY A 559 11.34 -20.72 16.65
N ASP A 560 10.29 -20.39 15.87
CA ASP A 560 10.11 -20.95 14.52
C ASP A 560 11.34 -20.66 13.64
N SER A 561 11.65 -21.62 12.76
CA SER A 561 12.77 -21.53 11.84
C SER A 561 12.55 -20.47 10.75
N VAL A 562 11.29 -20.20 10.40
CA VAL A 562 10.92 -19.12 9.49
C VAL A 562 10.78 -17.83 10.30
N ALA A 563 11.65 -16.87 10.02
CA ALA A 563 11.79 -15.62 10.74
C ALA A 563 10.47 -14.84 10.83
N ARG A 564 9.68 -14.81 9.75
CA ARG A 564 8.38 -14.14 9.72
C ARG A 564 7.35 -14.77 10.67
N VAL A 565 7.33 -16.11 10.78
CA VAL A 565 6.44 -16.81 11.73
C VAL A 565 6.87 -16.51 13.16
N ALA A 566 8.17 -16.58 13.45
CA ALA A 566 8.72 -16.22 14.76
C ALA A 566 8.42 -14.77 15.12
N PHE A 567 8.53 -13.87 14.15
CA PHE A 567 8.24 -12.46 14.29
C PHE A 567 6.78 -12.19 14.61
N GLN A 568 5.86 -12.77 13.84
CA GLN A 568 4.43 -12.66 14.10
C GLN A 568 4.05 -13.29 15.45
N ALA A 569 4.66 -14.42 15.82
CA ALA A 569 4.46 -15.01 17.14
C ALA A 569 4.91 -14.06 18.27
N ILE A 570 6.03 -13.34 18.11
CA ILE A 570 6.52 -12.34 19.08
C ILE A 570 5.57 -11.14 19.17
N LEU A 571 5.02 -10.66 18.05
CA LEU A 571 3.98 -9.64 18.07
C LEU A 571 2.75 -10.12 18.86
N SER A 572 2.26 -11.33 18.56
CA SER A 572 1.06 -11.92 19.15
C SER A 572 1.21 -12.30 20.63
N VAL A 573 2.35 -12.81 21.10
CA VAL A 573 2.57 -13.05 22.55
C VAL A 573 2.48 -11.76 23.36
N GLY A 574 2.78 -10.61 22.74
CA GLY A 574 2.65 -9.30 23.35
C GLY A 574 1.22 -8.91 23.74
N GLU A 575 0.19 -9.60 23.22
CA GLU A 575 -1.22 -9.41 23.61
C GLU A 575 -1.55 -10.10 24.95
N PHE A 576 -0.72 -11.04 25.40
CA PHE A 576 -0.95 -11.79 26.63
C PHE A 576 -0.22 -11.15 27.82
N ARG A 577 -0.84 -11.25 29.00
CA ARG A 577 -0.28 -10.72 30.26
C ARG A 577 0.26 -11.81 31.20
N ASP A 578 0.31 -13.06 30.73
CA ASP A 578 0.72 -14.21 31.52
C ASP A 578 2.21 -14.15 31.89
N LYS A 579 2.56 -14.60 33.10
CA LYS A 579 3.94 -14.64 33.59
C LYS A 579 4.88 -15.40 32.65
N LYS A 580 4.40 -16.45 31.97
CA LYS A 580 5.21 -17.24 31.02
C LYS A 580 5.78 -16.39 29.88
N VAL A 581 5.05 -15.37 29.42
CA VAL A 581 5.54 -14.46 28.37
C VAL A 581 6.76 -13.69 28.88
N LYS A 582 6.69 -13.22 30.13
CA LYS A 582 7.77 -12.51 30.81
C LYS A 582 8.98 -13.41 31.04
N ASP A 583 8.75 -14.66 31.43
CA ASP A 583 9.81 -15.63 31.71
C ASP A 583 10.65 -15.97 30.45
N ILE A 584 10.05 -15.99 29.25
CA ILE A 584 10.78 -16.28 27.99
C ILE A 584 11.41 -15.05 27.32
N MET A 585 11.00 -13.85 27.72
CA MET A 585 11.35 -12.63 27.00
C MET A 585 12.85 -12.33 27.00
N PRO A 586 13.62 -12.51 28.10
CA PRO A 586 15.07 -12.30 28.08
C PRO A 586 15.81 -13.16 27.05
N GLU A 587 15.45 -14.44 26.93
CA GLU A 587 16.02 -15.34 25.93
C GLU A 587 15.63 -14.92 24.50
N THR A 588 14.38 -14.49 24.32
CA THR A 588 13.88 -14.00 23.03
C THR A 588 14.63 -12.75 22.58
N ILE A 589 14.87 -11.80 23.50
CA ILE A 589 15.64 -10.58 23.25
C ILE A 589 17.06 -10.95 22.81
N GLU A 590 17.77 -11.78 23.57
CA GLU A 590 19.15 -12.15 23.25
C GLU A 590 19.26 -12.82 21.87
N LYS A 591 18.29 -13.65 21.50
CA LYS A 591 18.29 -14.37 20.22
C LYS A 591 17.88 -13.53 19.02
N ARG A 592 17.02 -12.51 19.20
CA ARG A 592 16.31 -11.88 18.07
C ARG A 592 16.46 -10.36 17.99
N ALA A 593 16.66 -9.66 19.12
CA ALA A 593 16.61 -8.19 19.17
C ALA A 593 17.81 -7.48 18.51
N GLN A 594 18.82 -8.24 18.07
CA GLN A 594 19.83 -7.73 17.15
C GLN A 594 19.19 -7.20 15.86
N ASN A 595 18.16 -7.89 15.36
CA ASN A 595 17.36 -7.39 14.25
C ASN A 595 16.41 -6.28 14.77
N PRO A 596 16.44 -5.07 14.19
CA PRO A 596 15.67 -3.92 14.68
C PRO A 596 14.16 -4.16 14.62
N TRP A 597 13.65 -4.92 13.65
CA TRP A 597 12.22 -5.24 13.57
C TRP A 597 11.77 -6.07 14.77
N PHE A 598 12.50 -7.13 15.11
CA PHE A 598 12.20 -7.94 16.29
C PHE A 598 12.27 -7.09 17.57
N ARG A 599 13.21 -6.15 17.62
CA ARG A 599 13.30 -5.18 18.71
C ARG A 599 12.04 -4.35 18.83
N THR A 600 11.57 -3.76 17.73
CA THR A 600 10.29 -3.03 17.67
C THR A 600 9.13 -3.93 18.10
N ALA A 601 9.04 -5.17 17.60
CA ALA A 601 7.98 -6.09 17.98
C ALA A 601 7.96 -6.37 19.48
N ILE A 602 9.12 -6.60 20.10
CA ILE A 602 9.25 -6.81 21.54
C ILE A 602 8.83 -5.55 22.31
N LEU A 603 9.44 -4.40 21.99
CA LEU A 603 9.22 -3.13 22.68
C LEU A 603 7.80 -2.59 22.48
N SER A 604 7.12 -3.00 21.41
CA SER A 604 5.72 -2.65 21.17
C SER A 604 4.75 -3.26 22.18
N SER A 605 5.18 -4.29 22.92
CA SER A 605 4.37 -4.88 24.00
C SER A 605 4.71 -4.27 25.36
N LYS A 606 3.73 -4.26 26.27
CA LYS A 606 3.97 -3.82 27.66
C LYS A 606 4.97 -4.72 28.38
N ILE A 607 4.91 -6.05 28.18
CA ILE A 607 5.84 -7.00 28.81
C ILE A 607 7.26 -6.84 28.27
N GLY A 608 7.43 -6.70 26.96
CA GLY A 608 8.76 -6.55 26.34
C GLY A 608 9.48 -5.26 26.74
N SER A 609 8.76 -4.29 27.30
CA SER A 609 9.28 -3.05 27.87
C SER A 609 9.11 -2.93 29.39
N ASP A 610 8.90 -4.05 30.09
CA ASP A 610 8.79 -4.11 31.55
C ASP A 610 10.20 -4.10 32.19
N ILE A 611 10.36 -3.35 33.29
CA ILE A 611 11.61 -3.26 34.06
C ILE A 611 12.15 -4.64 34.49
N GLU A 612 11.25 -5.59 34.73
CA GLU A 612 11.59 -6.95 35.14
C GLU A 612 12.06 -7.85 33.98
N VAL A 613 11.83 -7.43 32.74
CA VAL A 613 12.46 -8.03 31.54
C VAL A 613 13.80 -7.34 31.28
N LEU A 614 13.85 -6.01 31.45
CA LEU A 614 15.07 -5.22 31.23
C LEU A 614 16.21 -5.63 32.18
N ILE A 615 15.92 -5.79 33.49
CA ILE A 615 16.95 -6.10 34.50
C ILE A 615 17.72 -7.40 34.17
N PRO A 616 17.06 -8.55 33.92
CA PRO A 616 17.76 -9.78 33.52
C PRO A 616 18.61 -9.62 32.26
N VAL A 617 18.11 -8.90 31.25
CA VAL A 617 18.85 -8.64 30.01
C VAL A 617 20.13 -7.87 30.31
N VAL A 618 20.02 -6.75 31.05
CA VAL A 618 21.19 -5.93 31.42
C VAL A 618 22.19 -6.74 32.27
N LYS A 619 21.71 -7.54 33.23
CA LYS A 619 22.59 -8.39 34.08
C LYS A 619 23.28 -9.52 33.31
N SER A 620 22.70 -9.96 32.19
CA SER A 620 23.32 -10.97 31.34
C SER A 620 24.43 -10.41 30.45
N MET A 621 24.51 -9.08 30.30
CA MET A 621 25.56 -8.43 29.52
C MET A 621 26.88 -8.44 30.25
N THR A 622 27.95 -8.76 29.51
CA THR A 622 29.31 -8.71 30.04
C THR A 622 29.87 -7.28 29.95
N THR A 623 30.97 -6.99 30.67
CA THR A 623 31.64 -5.68 30.61
C THR A 623 32.16 -5.31 29.21
N ASP A 624 32.42 -6.31 28.36
CA ASP A 624 32.89 -6.14 26.97
C ASP A 624 31.75 -6.08 25.94
N ASP A 625 30.49 -6.23 26.37
CA ASP A 625 29.32 -6.31 25.50
C ASP A 625 28.92 -4.90 24.99
N SER A 626 29.74 -4.40 24.09
CA SER A 626 29.61 -3.10 23.40
C SER A 626 28.75 -3.19 22.13
N GLN A 627 28.01 -4.29 21.95
CA GLN A 627 27.18 -4.49 20.78
C GLN A 627 26.11 -3.39 20.70
N LEU A 628 26.15 -2.62 19.62
CA LEU A 628 25.31 -1.44 19.43
C LEU A 628 23.82 -1.72 19.65
N TRP A 629 23.33 -2.88 19.20
CA TRP A 629 21.92 -3.24 19.35
C TRP A 629 21.48 -3.42 20.81
N LYS A 630 22.35 -3.91 21.69
CA LYS A 630 22.05 -4.06 23.13
C LYS A 630 21.94 -2.70 23.80
N ILE A 631 22.87 -1.80 23.48
CA ILE A 631 22.87 -0.39 23.94
C ILE A 631 21.57 0.28 23.50
N GLN A 632 21.21 0.16 22.22
CA GLN A 632 19.97 0.72 21.69
C GLN A 632 18.73 0.12 22.35
N PHE A 633 18.69 -1.21 22.57
CA PHE A 633 17.58 -1.85 23.26
C PHE A 633 17.38 -1.31 24.68
N ILE A 634 18.47 -1.20 25.45
CA ILE A 634 18.43 -0.69 26.82
C ILE A 634 17.98 0.77 26.86
N GLU A 635 18.51 1.60 25.95
CA GLU A 635 18.12 3.00 25.82
C GLU A 635 16.62 3.13 25.50
N SER A 636 16.13 2.41 24.50
CA SER A 636 14.72 2.41 24.09
C SER A 636 13.78 1.83 25.17
N ALA A 637 14.16 0.75 25.87
CA ALA A 637 13.38 0.19 26.96
C ALA A 637 13.30 1.17 28.16
N SER A 638 14.42 1.80 28.52
CA SER A 638 14.47 2.80 29.59
C SER A 638 13.67 4.06 29.25
N HIS A 639 13.71 4.47 27.98
CA HIS A 639 12.86 5.53 27.45
C HIS A 639 11.39 5.21 27.67
N ILE A 640 10.95 4.01 27.28
CA ILE A 640 9.54 3.60 27.43
C ILE A 640 9.12 3.59 28.90
N ILE A 641 9.95 3.05 29.80
CA ILE A 641 9.66 3.00 31.24
C ILE A 641 9.53 4.42 31.82
N ALA A 642 10.46 5.31 31.49
CA ALA A 642 10.43 6.70 31.97
C ALA A 642 9.27 7.51 31.36
N ALA A 643 9.00 7.35 30.06
CA ALA A 643 7.89 8.01 29.36
C ALA A 643 6.52 7.57 29.88
N ARG A 644 6.39 6.31 30.30
CA ARG A 644 5.19 5.76 30.95
C ARG A 644 4.91 6.43 32.30
N ASN A 645 5.96 6.92 32.97
CA ASN A 645 5.89 7.63 34.25
C ASN A 645 5.17 6.83 35.36
N ASP A 646 5.33 5.50 35.36
CA ASP A 646 4.87 4.66 36.48
C ASP A 646 5.88 4.76 37.64
N LYS A 647 5.44 5.30 38.78
CA LYS A 647 6.31 5.55 39.94
C LYS A 647 7.07 4.30 40.40
N ARG A 648 6.45 3.11 40.35
CA ARG A 648 7.10 1.87 40.80
C ARG A 648 8.16 1.41 39.83
N GLU A 649 7.86 1.42 38.53
CA GLU A 649 8.83 1.03 37.49
C GLU A 649 10.01 2.00 37.46
N VAL A 650 9.75 3.31 37.56
CA VAL A 650 10.77 4.36 37.57
C VAL A 650 11.66 4.27 38.82
N SER A 651 11.08 4.10 40.02
CA SER A 651 11.88 3.96 41.26
C SER A 651 12.86 2.79 41.13
N ARG A 652 12.33 1.65 40.67
CA ARG A 652 13.11 0.45 40.51
C ARG A 652 14.19 0.57 39.43
N LEU A 653 13.92 1.30 38.35
CA LEU A 653 14.91 1.59 37.32
C LEU A 653 16.03 2.48 37.86
N LEU A 654 15.72 3.52 38.63
CA LEU A 654 16.72 4.40 39.25
C LEU A 654 17.56 3.68 40.31
N GLU A 655 16.93 2.85 41.13
CA GLU A 655 17.62 1.96 42.07
C GLU A 655 18.57 1.00 41.35
N PHE A 656 18.11 0.40 40.25
CA PHE A 656 18.90 -0.53 39.45
C PHE A 656 20.14 0.14 38.83
N VAL A 657 19.98 1.33 38.24
CA VAL A 657 21.10 2.13 37.70
C VAL A 657 22.12 2.48 38.80
N SER A 658 21.67 2.66 40.04
CA SER A 658 22.49 3.03 41.19
C SER A 658 23.26 1.87 41.83
N GLN A 659 23.00 0.62 41.41
CA GLN A 659 23.75 -0.56 41.89
C GLN A 659 25.22 -0.46 41.47
N SER A 660 26.15 -0.73 42.38
CA SER A 660 27.60 -0.55 42.15
C SER A 660 28.12 -1.23 40.89
N GLU A 661 27.65 -2.45 40.61
CA GLU A 661 28.01 -3.22 39.41
C GLU A 661 27.60 -2.49 38.13
N ILE A 662 26.33 -2.10 38.02
CA ILE A 662 25.78 -1.38 36.87
C ILE A 662 26.41 0.00 36.74
N PHE A 663 26.54 0.69 37.86
CA PHE A 663 27.06 2.04 37.93
C PHE A 663 28.52 2.12 37.51
N SER A 664 29.32 1.06 37.74
CA SER A 664 30.71 0.99 37.29
C SER A 664 30.86 0.77 35.78
N ASN A 665 29.84 0.21 35.10
CA ASN A 665 29.83 0.03 33.65
C ASN A 665 29.35 1.31 32.96
N VAL A 666 30.29 2.15 32.52
CA VAL A 666 30.01 3.45 31.90
C VAL A 666 29.07 3.34 30.70
N THR A 667 29.25 2.33 29.84
CA THR A 667 28.44 2.14 28.62
C THR A 667 26.99 1.85 28.96
N ILE A 668 26.74 0.84 29.81
CA ILE A 668 25.38 0.44 30.22
C ILE A 668 24.71 1.57 31.00
N ARG A 669 25.42 2.15 31.98
CA ARG A 669 24.92 3.27 32.77
C ARG A 669 24.51 4.44 31.87
N THR A 670 25.33 4.81 30.90
CA THR A 670 25.03 5.91 29.98
C THR A 670 23.80 5.62 29.13
N ALA A 671 23.65 4.40 28.61
CA ALA A 671 22.49 4.00 27.82
C ALA A 671 21.17 4.07 28.62
N LEU A 672 21.17 3.53 29.84
CA LEU A 672 20.03 3.59 30.76
C LEU A 672 19.63 5.05 31.03
N LEU A 673 20.61 5.91 31.35
CA LEU A 673 20.36 7.32 31.68
C LEU A 673 19.88 8.14 30.49
N LYS A 674 20.44 7.93 29.29
CA LYS A 674 19.94 8.57 28.06
C LYS A 674 18.48 8.21 27.79
N GLY A 675 18.13 6.94 27.95
CA GLY A 675 16.76 6.48 27.85
C GLY A 675 15.86 7.17 28.87
N ILE A 676 16.24 7.17 30.15
CA ILE A 676 15.47 7.81 31.23
C ILE A 676 15.23 9.31 30.94
N ILE A 677 16.29 10.06 30.60
CA ILE A 677 16.21 11.49 30.32
C ILE A 677 15.24 11.74 29.15
N SER A 678 15.46 11.09 28.02
CA SER A 678 14.63 11.28 26.83
C SER A 678 13.18 10.81 27.02
N GLY A 679 12.96 9.77 27.83
CA GLY A 679 11.62 9.30 28.16
C GLY A 679 10.84 10.31 28.99
N PHE A 680 11.47 10.89 30.01
CA PHE A 680 10.85 11.93 30.84
C PHE A 680 10.57 13.24 30.10
N GLU A 681 11.35 13.58 29.07
CA GLU A 681 11.02 14.71 28.19
C GLU A 681 9.69 14.51 27.45
N LYS A 682 9.30 13.26 27.19
CA LYS A 682 8.05 12.85 26.53
C LYS A 682 6.94 12.47 27.51
N ALA A 683 7.25 12.28 28.78
CA ALA A 683 6.29 11.88 29.80
C ALA A 683 5.22 12.96 30.04
N GLU A 684 3.95 12.54 30.06
CA GLU A 684 2.86 13.37 30.54
C GLU A 684 2.80 13.37 32.08
N GLY A 685 2.35 14.49 32.65
CA GLY A 685 2.14 14.60 34.10
C GLY A 685 3.41 14.62 34.96
N ILE A 686 4.60 14.80 34.36
CA ILE A 686 5.86 14.89 35.11
C ILE A 686 6.11 16.30 35.66
N GLU A 687 6.60 16.38 36.89
CA GLU A 687 6.84 17.65 37.57
C GLU A 687 7.94 18.48 36.87
N GLN A 688 7.74 19.80 36.82
CA GLN A 688 8.68 20.72 36.19
C GLN A 688 10.09 20.65 36.83
N LYS A 689 10.17 20.44 38.15
CA LYS A 689 11.43 20.26 38.87
C LYS A 689 12.22 19.04 38.40
N VAL A 690 11.54 17.96 38.02
CA VAL A 690 12.17 16.77 37.46
C VAL A 690 12.78 17.11 36.09
N LYS A 691 12.04 17.81 35.22
CA LYS A 691 12.55 18.26 33.91
C LYS A 691 13.77 19.18 34.04
N GLU A 692 13.74 20.10 35.00
CA GLU A 692 14.88 20.98 35.28
C GLU A 692 16.08 20.19 35.78
N ARG A 693 15.88 19.26 36.72
CA ARG A 693 16.96 18.42 37.25
C ARG A 693 17.62 17.57 36.17
N LEU A 694 16.84 16.99 35.26
CA LEU A 694 17.36 16.17 34.15
C LEU A 694 18.26 16.99 33.20
N LYS A 695 17.95 18.27 32.95
CA LYS A 695 18.78 19.16 32.12
C LYS A 695 20.14 19.49 32.74
N GLU A 696 20.24 19.43 34.07
CA GLU A 696 21.46 19.74 34.81
C GLU A 696 22.35 18.51 35.04
N MET A 697 21.86 17.30 34.72
CA MET A 697 22.59 16.06 34.96
C MET A 697 23.89 16.01 34.18
N ASN A 698 24.99 15.74 34.90
CA ASN A 698 26.29 15.54 34.28
C ASN A 698 26.60 14.03 34.19
N LEU A 699 26.56 13.48 32.97
CA LEU A 699 26.82 12.05 32.71
C LEU A 699 28.31 11.67 32.77
N GLU A 700 29.22 12.65 32.81
CA GLU A 700 30.68 12.45 32.75
C GLU A 700 31.33 12.37 34.14
N SER A 701 30.76 13.02 35.16
CA SER A 701 31.30 13.03 36.53
C SER A 701 30.59 12.01 37.43
N GLU A 702 31.29 10.96 37.83
CA GLU A 702 30.73 9.87 38.63
C GLU A 702 30.14 10.32 39.98
N GLU A 703 30.89 11.15 40.73
CA GLU A 703 30.48 11.65 42.04
C GLU A 703 29.26 12.58 41.93
N ARG A 704 29.25 13.45 40.91
CA ARG A 704 28.12 14.35 40.64
C ARG A 704 26.89 13.57 40.17
N LEU A 705 27.07 12.54 39.36
CA LEU A 705 25.99 11.70 38.87
C LEU A 705 25.31 10.90 39.99
N LYS A 706 26.07 10.38 40.97
CA LYS A 706 25.49 9.75 42.17
C LYS A 706 24.58 10.73 42.93
N LYS A 707 25.04 11.97 43.10
CA LYS A 707 24.25 13.04 43.73
C LYS A 707 23.00 13.36 42.91
N ASP A 708 23.16 13.51 41.59
CA ASP A 708 22.06 13.84 40.69
C ASP A 708 20.95 12.76 40.72
N LEU A 709 21.32 11.48 40.77
CA LEU A 709 20.37 10.36 40.89
C LEU A 709 19.63 10.33 42.24
N ASN A 710 20.34 10.57 43.35
CA ASN A 710 19.72 10.63 44.67
C ASN A 710 18.73 11.81 44.75
N ASP A 711 19.12 12.98 44.24
CA ASP A 711 18.26 14.15 44.21
C ASP A 711 17.02 13.89 43.32
N LEU A 712 17.20 13.27 42.15
CA LEU A 712 16.10 12.89 41.27
C LEU A 712 15.11 11.93 41.96
N GLY A 713 15.61 10.92 42.66
CA GLY A 713 14.78 10.01 43.46
C GLY A 713 14.00 10.74 44.56
N SER A 714 14.65 11.68 45.25
CA SER A 714 13.98 12.47 46.30
C SER A 714 12.84 13.35 45.76
N ILE A 715 13.01 13.92 44.56
CA ILE A 715 11.97 14.74 43.91
C ILE A 715 10.81 13.86 43.45
N LEU A 716 11.09 12.69 42.88
CA LEU A 716 10.07 11.78 42.35
C LEU A 716 9.25 11.06 43.43
N PHE A 717 9.85 10.84 44.61
CA PHE A 717 9.29 9.98 45.66
C PHE A 717 9.15 10.66 47.03
N ASP A 718 9.10 12.00 47.09
CA ASP A 718 8.95 12.76 48.34
C ASP A 718 7.75 12.25 49.18
N GLU A 719 8.00 11.93 50.46
CA GLU A 719 7.15 11.14 51.36
C GLU A 719 5.77 11.76 51.67
N LYS A 720 5.51 13.00 51.25
CA LYS A 720 4.21 13.67 51.45
C LYS A 720 3.13 13.27 50.44
N THR A 721 3.44 12.42 49.46
CA THR A 721 2.52 12.09 48.35
C THR A 721 2.39 10.59 48.06
N LEU A 722 2.75 9.74 49.03
CA LEU A 722 2.34 8.32 49.10
C LEU A 722 1.09 8.20 49.99
#